data_AF-A0AAU8LU78-F1
#
_entry.id   AF-A0AAU8LU78-F1
#
_cell.length_a   1.000
_cell.length_b   1.000
_cell.length_c   1.000
_cell.angle_alpha   90.00
_cell.angle_beta   90.00
_cell.angle_gamma   90.00
#
_symmetry.space_group_name_H-M   'P 1'
#
loop_
_entity.id
_entity.type
_entity.pdbx_description
1 polymer ?
#
loop_
_entity_poly.entity_id
_entity_poly.type
_entity_poly.pdbx_seq_one_letter_code
_entity_poly.pdbx_strand_id
1 'polypeptide(L)'
;MKDKRLLNIIKKAKKKSLLNLSSRGLTELPPELFQLTNLIRLDLTNNELTSLPSEIAQLTNLEELKLRSNHLTTLPPEICCLTNLKRLELDQNELDEIPPEISLLPKLRWLDLSYNKLTKLPPEIGQLITNDAYIPLYDNPLTSPPSEIAEQGLQAIRQYFTSLQQEEQPLNQVKLLLIGEGAAGKTSLVKQLFGEDFDAHEDTTHGISIRNWKVEENGDTPLRVNIWDFGGQEIMHATHQFFLSRRSLYVLVLDGRRDERPEYWLRHIESFGGDSPVLVVLNKQDSNPSFQLNDPFLQAKYPAIRGFFRTSCADGRGIAEFRSALLHELAQVEMIGIRWPGSWFRVKERIEQLDRPYISSEEYSDLCAEAGISEPQSREVLVDFLHDLGAAVHFRDFVLKAMHVLDPVWVTEAVYKIINAEEVADARGTLGLNSLGTILPYRKDEKLSWPESTHVFILELMKKFELCWGLGEQAVLIPQLLPVAEPAFSFDYANALGFVLHYQDFLPPSVMPRFLVKRHGQIRKGLCWRTGVVLEDKESGTEAVVKADHEARRIYLWAGGPRRKEFLTFLWFSLRAINDSFEKLNVSELIPMPDQPSVTVNYNTMLTYTKKGIDVYIPDGSEKEYSVRELLGLVEPEGEDEMRQLMHKIEAHLDEKESATEAAVSLFELKPNIAGIGVNLNELFGRILGREKRKK
;
A
#
# COMPACT_ATOMS: atom_id res chain seq x y z
N MET A 1 -20.97 -26.82 -36.65
CA MET A 1 -19.94 -27.90 -36.68
C MET A 1 -19.32 -28.16 -35.29
N LYS A 2 -19.22 -27.14 -34.42
CA LYS A 2 -18.78 -27.28 -33.01
C LYS A 2 -19.66 -28.24 -32.19
N ASP A 3 -20.99 -28.14 -32.24
CA ASP A 3 -21.89 -28.96 -31.40
C ASP A 3 -21.82 -30.46 -31.69
N LYS A 4 -21.71 -30.84 -32.97
CA LYS A 4 -21.56 -32.26 -33.33
C LYS A 4 -20.25 -32.87 -32.79
N ARG A 5 -19.17 -32.08 -32.71
CA ARG A 5 -17.90 -32.54 -32.12
C ARG A 5 -18.01 -32.65 -30.61
N LEU A 6 -18.62 -31.67 -29.95
CA LEU A 6 -18.89 -31.68 -28.50
C LEU A 6 -19.74 -32.88 -28.10
N LEU A 7 -20.89 -33.09 -28.77
CA LEU A 7 -21.77 -34.23 -28.54
C LEU A 7 -21.05 -35.57 -28.73
N ASN A 8 -20.11 -35.67 -29.67
CA ASN A 8 -19.33 -36.89 -29.87
C ASN A 8 -18.34 -37.12 -28.70
N ILE A 9 -17.72 -36.06 -28.17
CA ILE A 9 -16.85 -36.15 -26.99
C ILE A 9 -17.66 -36.62 -25.77
N ILE A 10 -18.84 -36.02 -25.54
CA ILE A 10 -19.75 -36.37 -24.44
C ILE A 10 -20.21 -37.83 -24.58
N LYS A 11 -20.64 -38.25 -25.78
CA LYS A 11 -21.03 -39.66 -26.04
C LYS A 11 -19.91 -40.65 -25.74
N LYS A 12 -18.65 -40.29 -26.05
CA LYS A 12 -17.47 -41.10 -25.73
C LYS A 12 -17.10 -41.09 -24.24
N ALA A 13 -17.62 -40.14 -23.47
CA ALA A 13 -17.33 -39.98 -22.05
C ALA A 13 -18.30 -40.74 -21.12
N LYS A 14 -19.30 -41.47 -21.65
CA LYS A 14 -20.30 -42.23 -20.86
C LYS A 14 -19.74 -43.15 -19.76
N LYS A 15 -18.53 -43.68 -19.94
CA LYS A 15 -17.85 -44.57 -18.97
C LYS A 15 -16.64 -43.92 -18.31
N LYS A 16 -16.37 -42.64 -18.57
CA LYS A 16 -15.23 -41.92 -18.01
C LYS A 16 -15.62 -41.30 -16.68
N SER A 17 -14.68 -41.28 -15.75
CA SER A 17 -14.78 -40.53 -14.49
C SER A 17 -14.29 -39.09 -14.63
N LEU A 18 -13.53 -38.78 -15.68
CA LEU A 18 -13.01 -37.44 -15.96
C LEU A 18 -13.43 -37.00 -17.36
N LEU A 19 -13.97 -35.78 -17.43
CA LEU A 19 -14.27 -35.09 -18.67
C LEU A 19 -13.67 -33.69 -18.64
N ASN A 20 -12.77 -33.43 -19.59
CA ASN A 20 -12.19 -32.11 -19.81
C ASN A 20 -12.78 -31.51 -21.09
N LEU A 21 -13.42 -30.35 -20.93
CA LEU A 21 -14.01 -29.50 -21.94
C LEU A 21 -13.46 -28.06 -21.87
N SER A 22 -12.25 -27.88 -21.33
CA SER A 22 -11.64 -26.57 -21.18
C SER A 22 -11.22 -25.96 -22.53
N SER A 23 -11.23 -24.63 -22.61
CA SER A 23 -10.77 -23.86 -23.79
C SER A 23 -11.48 -24.24 -25.09
N ARG A 24 -12.80 -24.41 -25.05
CA ARG A 24 -13.61 -24.80 -26.21
C ARG A 24 -14.51 -23.69 -26.75
N GLY A 25 -14.58 -22.55 -26.06
CA GLY A 25 -15.50 -21.45 -26.38
C GLY A 25 -16.95 -21.91 -26.32
N LEU A 26 -17.30 -22.61 -25.23
CA LEU A 26 -18.67 -23.04 -24.94
C LEU A 26 -19.43 -21.87 -24.32
N THR A 27 -20.58 -21.53 -24.91
CA THR A 27 -21.52 -20.55 -24.35
C THR A 27 -22.63 -21.23 -23.54
N GLU A 28 -22.91 -22.50 -23.81
CA GLU A 28 -23.90 -23.32 -23.11
C GLU A 28 -23.45 -24.77 -22.97
N LEU A 29 -24.04 -25.49 -22.02
CA LEU A 29 -23.79 -26.92 -21.80
C LEU A 29 -24.94 -27.75 -22.36
N PRO A 30 -24.69 -28.72 -23.25
CA PRO A 30 -25.76 -29.51 -23.85
C PRO A 30 -26.37 -30.49 -22.83
N PRO A 31 -27.69 -30.74 -22.87
CA PRO A 31 -28.38 -31.61 -21.92
C PRO A 31 -27.80 -33.02 -21.79
N GLU A 32 -27.18 -33.55 -22.86
CA GLU A 32 -26.53 -34.87 -22.85
C GLU A 32 -25.33 -34.96 -21.89
N LEU A 33 -24.72 -33.82 -21.51
CA LEU A 33 -23.65 -33.78 -20.51
C LEU A 33 -24.14 -34.30 -19.15
N PHE A 34 -25.36 -33.94 -18.75
CA PHE A 34 -25.92 -34.24 -17.44
C PHE A 34 -26.35 -35.71 -17.29
N GLN A 35 -26.42 -36.44 -18.40
CA GLN A 35 -26.62 -37.90 -18.41
C GLN A 35 -25.35 -38.68 -18.02
N LEU A 36 -24.19 -38.02 -17.90
CA LEU A 36 -22.91 -38.65 -17.55
C LEU A 36 -22.75 -38.80 -16.02
N THR A 37 -23.69 -39.48 -15.37
CA THR A 37 -23.75 -39.60 -13.90
C THR A 37 -22.55 -40.31 -13.25
N ASN A 38 -21.67 -40.94 -14.03
CA ASN A 38 -20.41 -41.55 -13.55
C ASN A 38 -19.25 -40.54 -13.41
N LEU A 39 -19.44 -39.28 -13.80
CA LEU A 39 -18.40 -38.27 -13.72
C LEU A 39 -18.02 -37.96 -12.26
N ILE A 40 -16.72 -37.96 -12.01
CA ILE A 40 -16.06 -37.57 -10.76
C ILE A 40 -15.41 -36.20 -10.93
N ARG A 41 -14.87 -35.90 -12.12
CA ARG A 41 -14.21 -34.62 -12.42
C ARG A 41 -14.72 -34.03 -13.73
N LEU A 42 -15.16 -32.78 -13.68
CA LEU A 42 -15.60 -32.00 -14.83
C LEU A 42 -14.81 -30.69 -14.90
N ASP A 43 -14.09 -30.50 -16.00
CA ASP A 43 -13.30 -29.30 -16.25
C ASP A 43 -13.92 -28.51 -17.41
N LEU A 44 -14.42 -27.30 -17.09
CA LEU A 44 -15.06 -26.34 -17.98
C LEU A 44 -14.30 -25.00 -18.01
N THR A 45 -13.03 -25.00 -17.61
CA THR A 45 -12.17 -23.81 -17.52
C THR A 45 -11.99 -23.11 -18.87
N ASN A 46 -11.87 -21.77 -18.88
CA ASN A 46 -11.65 -20.95 -20.08
C ASN A 46 -12.73 -21.20 -21.15
N ASN A 47 -13.99 -20.96 -20.81
CA ASN A 47 -15.10 -20.97 -21.76
C ASN A 47 -15.86 -19.64 -21.67
N GLU A 48 -17.01 -19.56 -22.34
CA GLU A 48 -17.83 -18.34 -22.44
C GLU A 48 -19.19 -18.56 -21.74
N LEU A 49 -19.22 -19.41 -20.69
CA LEU A 49 -20.47 -19.73 -19.98
C LEU A 49 -20.95 -18.54 -19.17
N THR A 50 -22.20 -18.13 -19.36
CA THR A 50 -22.83 -17.05 -18.58
C THR A 50 -23.66 -17.57 -17.40
N SER A 51 -24.04 -18.84 -17.42
CA SER A 51 -24.81 -19.50 -16.36
C SER A 51 -24.56 -21.01 -16.34
N LEU A 52 -24.79 -21.64 -15.18
CA LEU A 52 -24.91 -23.09 -15.07
C LEU A 52 -26.39 -23.51 -15.01
N PRO A 53 -26.83 -24.50 -15.80
CA PRO A 53 -28.19 -25.00 -15.71
C PRO A 53 -28.38 -25.88 -14.45
N SER A 54 -29.60 -25.91 -13.91
CA SER A 54 -29.96 -26.72 -12.73
C SER A 54 -29.65 -28.21 -12.88
N GLU A 55 -29.64 -28.71 -14.13
CA GLU A 55 -29.34 -30.08 -14.49
C GLU A 55 -27.92 -30.51 -14.11
N ILE A 56 -27.02 -29.57 -13.77
CA ILE A 56 -25.71 -29.89 -13.18
C ILE A 56 -25.86 -30.79 -11.94
N ALA A 57 -26.95 -30.61 -11.18
CA ALA A 57 -27.31 -31.40 -10.00
C ALA A 57 -27.48 -32.90 -10.28
N GLN A 58 -27.67 -33.31 -11.54
CA GLN A 58 -27.77 -34.73 -11.93
C GLN A 58 -26.42 -35.45 -11.83
N LEU A 59 -25.30 -34.73 -11.82
CA LEU A 59 -23.95 -35.29 -11.71
C LEU A 59 -23.56 -35.57 -10.24
N THR A 60 -24.38 -36.34 -9.53
CA THR A 60 -24.27 -36.53 -8.06
C THR A 60 -22.96 -37.20 -7.58
N ASN A 61 -22.20 -37.85 -8.47
CA ASN A 61 -20.89 -38.43 -8.18
C ASN A 61 -19.72 -37.44 -8.33
N LEU A 62 -19.99 -36.20 -8.74
CA LEU A 62 -18.94 -35.22 -9.00
C LEU A 62 -18.23 -34.82 -7.71
N GLU A 63 -16.90 -34.92 -7.73
CA GLU A 63 -16.01 -34.51 -6.64
C GLU A 63 -15.26 -33.22 -6.97
N GLU A 64 -15.00 -32.94 -8.25
CA GLU A 64 -14.31 -31.71 -8.69
C GLU A 64 -15.04 -31.09 -9.89
N LEU A 65 -15.38 -29.80 -9.75
CA LEU A 65 -15.97 -28.97 -10.79
C LEU A 65 -15.10 -27.73 -10.99
N LYS A 66 -14.56 -27.56 -12.20
CA LYS A 66 -13.73 -26.41 -12.55
C LYS A 66 -14.42 -25.52 -13.57
N LEU A 67 -14.62 -24.26 -13.21
CA LEU A 67 -15.34 -23.24 -13.98
C LEU A 67 -14.57 -21.93 -14.08
N ARG A 68 -13.27 -21.97 -13.76
CA ARG A 68 -12.37 -20.82 -13.84
C ARG A 68 -12.46 -20.14 -15.21
N SER A 69 -12.37 -18.80 -15.23
CA SER A 69 -12.33 -18.00 -16.46
C SER A 69 -13.54 -18.26 -17.36
N ASN A 70 -14.72 -17.92 -16.85
CA ASN A 70 -15.98 -17.89 -17.58
C ASN A 70 -16.67 -16.52 -17.32
N HIS A 71 -17.93 -16.38 -17.73
CA HIS A 71 -18.74 -15.16 -17.51
C HIS A 71 -19.93 -15.44 -16.59
N LEU A 72 -19.79 -16.38 -15.64
CA LEU A 72 -20.89 -16.75 -14.75
C LEU A 72 -21.28 -15.56 -13.89
N THR A 73 -22.55 -15.19 -13.89
CA THR A 73 -23.09 -14.14 -13.01
C THR A 73 -23.73 -14.71 -11.75
N THR A 74 -24.28 -15.94 -11.81
CA THR A 74 -24.88 -16.62 -10.66
C THR A 74 -24.63 -18.14 -10.72
N LEU A 75 -24.95 -18.83 -9.62
CA LEU A 75 -24.98 -20.29 -9.55
C LEU A 75 -26.40 -20.80 -9.24
N PRO A 76 -26.82 -21.94 -9.82
CA PRO A 76 -28.09 -22.55 -9.48
C PRO A 76 -28.07 -23.05 -8.02
N PRO A 77 -29.11 -22.79 -7.21
CA PRO A 77 -29.24 -23.34 -5.85
C PRO A 77 -29.10 -24.85 -5.79
N GLU A 78 -29.47 -25.57 -6.86
CA GLU A 78 -29.35 -27.02 -6.98
C GLU A 78 -27.90 -27.53 -6.98
N ILE A 79 -26.89 -26.66 -7.03
CA ILE A 79 -25.48 -27.03 -6.84
C ILE A 79 -25.27 -27.80 -5.51
N CYS A 80 -26.10 -27.53 -4.49
CA CYS A 80 -26.09 -28.26 -3.22
C CYS A 80 -26.37 -29.77 -3.34
N CYS A 81 -27.00 -30.21 -4.43
CA CYS A 81 -27.26 -31.63 -4.70
C CYS A 81 -25.99 -32.41 -5.04
N LEU A 82 -24.88 -31.72 -5.36
CA LEU A 82 -23.57 -32.33 -5.59
C LEU A 82 -22.91 -32.74 -4.26
N THR A 83 -23.56 -33.61 -3.50
CA THR A 83 -23.16 -34.02 -2.14
C THR A 83 -21.76 -34.64 -2.02
N ASN A 84 -21.15 -35.05 -3.15
CA ASN A 84 -19.79 -35.55 -3.22
C ASN A 84 -18.73 -34.49 -3.55
N LEU A 85 -19.14 -33.25 -3.86
CA LEU A 85 -18.24 -32.20 -4.32
C LEU A 85 -17.26 -31.82 -3.22
N LYS A 86 -15.97 -31.88 -3.55
CA LYS A 86 -14.83 -31.53 -2.69
C LYS A 86 -14.15 -30.25 -3.16
N ARG A 87 -14.14 -29.98 -4.47
CA ARG A 87 -13.49 -28.83 -5.09
C ARG A 87 -14.40 -28.16 -6.10
N LEU A 88 -14.61 -26.86 -5.91
CA LEU A 88 -15.32 -25.97 -6.81
C LEU A 88 -14.40 -24.78 -7.13
N GLU A 89 -14.00 -24.63 -8.38
CA GLU A 89 -13.20 -23.47 -8.85
C GLU A 89 -14.11 -22.54 -9.66
N LEU A 90 -14.31 -21.32 -9.18
CA LEU A 90 -15.13 -20.28 -9.81
C LEU A 90 -14.34 -18.97 -9.98
N ASP A 91 -13.02 -19.02 -9.85
CA ASP A 91 -12.17 -17.85 -9.98
C ASP A 91 -12.24 -17.24 -11.40
N GLN A 92 -12.08 -15.92 -11.49
CA GLN A 92 -12.15 -15.18 -12.75
C GLN A 92 -13.51 -15.35 -13.45
N ASN A 93 -14.58 -15.02 -12.74
CA ASN A 93 -15.95 -14.96 -13.25
C ASN A 93 -16.57 -13.58 -12.96
N GLU A 94 -17.89 -13.45 -13.14
CA GLU A 94 -18.62 -12.21 -12.91
C GLU A 94 -19.69 -12.37 -11.82
N LEU A 95 -19.48 -13.29 -10.87
CA LEU A 95 -20.44 -13.62 -9.83
C LEU A 95 -20.67 -12.40 -8.93
N ASP A 96 -21.92 -11.95 -8.80
CA ASP A 96 -22.33 -10.90 -7.87
C ASP A 96 -22.99 -11.45 -6.59
N GLU A 97 -23.48 -12.69 -6.65
CA GLU A 97 -24.02 -13.45 -5.52
C GLU A 97 -23.62 -14.94 -5.52
N ILE A 98 -23.69 -15.56 -4.34
CA ILE A 98 -23.54 -17.01 -4.14
C ILE A 98 -24.81 -17.54 -3.44
N PRO A 99 -25.42 -18.64 -3.92
CA PRO A 99 -26.59 -19.21 -3.28
C PRO A 99 -26.27 -19.66 -1.83
N PRO A 100 -27.11 -19.32 -0.83
CA PRO A 100 -26.96 -19.78 0.55
C PRO A 100 -26.82 -21.31 0.68
N GLU A 101 -27.43 -22.06 -0.24
CA GLU A 101 -27.40 -23.51 -0.33
C GLU A 101 -26.00 -24.09 -0.54
N ILE A 102 -25.00 -23.28 -0.95
CA ILE A 102 -23.60 -23.75 -1.05
C ILE A 102 -23.08 -24.30 0.29
N SER A 103 -23.61 -23.77 1.40
CA SER A 103 -23.33 -24.21 2.77
C SER A 103 -23.74 -25.66 3.05
N LEU A 104 -24.68 -26.21 2.27
CA LEU A 104 -25.22 -27.55 2.41
C LEU A 104 -24.32 -28.64 1.78
N LEU A 105 -23.21 -28.26 1.13
CA LEU A 105 -22.26 -29.21 0.54
C LEU A 105 -21.37 -29.84 1.62
N PRO A 106 -21.59 -31.11 2.01
CA PRO A 106 -21.01 -31.66 3.24
C PRO A 106 -19.53 -32.04 3.10
N LYS A 107 -19.01 -32.11 1.86
CA LYS A 107 -17.64 -32.54 1.56
C LYS A 107 -16.79 -31.44 0.93
N LEU A 108 -17.34 -30.24 0.73
CA LEU A 108 -16.63 -29.16 0.05
C LEU A 108 -15.45 -28.69 0.89
N ARG A 109 -14.24 -28.74 0.33
CA ARG A 109 -12.99 -28.35 1.01
C ARG A 109 -12.26 -27.22 0.29
N TRP A 110 -12.58 -27.00 -0.97
CA TRP A 110 -11.98 -25.97 -1.80
C TRP A 110 -13.08 -25.26 -2.57
N LEU A 111 -13.22 -23.96 -2.33
CA LEU A 111 -14.18 -23.09 -3.00
C LEU A 111 -13.45 -21.82 -3.42
N ASP A 112 -12.98 -21.77 -4.66
CA ASP A 112 -12.28 -20.57 -5.16
C ASP A 112 -13.29 -19.57 -5.73
N LEU A 113 -13.40 -18.40 -5.10
CA LEU A 113 -14.29 -17.30 -5.49
C LEU A 113 -13.50 -16.02 -5.85
N SER A 114 -12.18 -16.10 -5.95
CA SER A 114 -11.34 -14.94 -6.26
C SER A 114 -11.64 -14.34 -7.63
N TYR A 115 -11.36 -13.04 -7.83
CA TYR A 115 -11.65 -12.34 -9.09
C TYR A 115 -13.10 -12.47 -9.55
N ASN A 116 -14.04 -12.05 -8.71
CA ASN A 116 -15.48 -11.97 -9.02
C ASN A 116 -16.01 -10.57 -8.68
N LYS A 117 -17.33 -10.39 -8.69
CA LYS A 117 -18.02 -9.12 -8.39
C LYS A 117 -18.80 -9.20 -7.07
N LEU A 118 -18.40 -10.11 -6.16
CA LEU A 118 -19.12 -10.36 -4.91
C LEU A 118 -19.03 -9.13 -4.00
N THR A 119 -20.18 -8.53 -3.69
CA THR A 119 -20.27 -7.45 -2.71
C THR A 119 -20.59 -7.96 -1.31
N LYS A 120 -21.22 -9.14 -1.21
CA LYS A 120 -21.61 -9.79 0.04
C LYS A 120 -21.48 -11.30 -0.07
N LEU A 121 -21.34 -11.96 1.08
CA LEU A 121 -21.50 -13.40 1.22
C LEU A 121 -22.78 -13.73 1.98
N PRO A 122 -23.45 -14.85 1.66
CA PRO A 122 -24.57 -15.32 2.47
C PRO A 122 -24.06 -15.71 3.88
N PRO A 123 -24.74 -15.32 4.98
CA PRO A 123 -24.36 -15.71 6.34
C PRO A 123 -24.19 -17.23 6.52
N GLU A 124 -24.95 -18.00 5.75
CA GLU A 124 -24.92 -19.46 5.68
C GLU A 124 -23.56 -20.00 5.25
N ILE A 125 -22.71 -19.23 4.54
CA ILE A 125 -21.37 -19.68 4.17
C ILE A 125 -20.54 -20.06 5.41
N GLY A 126 -20.79 -19.38 6.53
CA GLY A 126 -20.20 -19.72 7.82
C GLY A 126 -20.61 -21.12 8.33
N GLN A 127 -21.71 -21.69 7.85
CA GLN A 127 -22.20 -22.99 8.31
C GLN A 127 -21.59 -24.18 7.56
N LEU A 128 -20.71 -23.94 6.59
CA LEU A 128 -19.98 -25.01 5.90
C LEU A 128 -19.38 -25.98 6.92
N ILE A 129 -19.71 -27.27 6.82
CA ILE A 129 -19.36 -28.27 7.86
C ILE A 129 -17.84 -28.42 8.02
N THR A 130 -17.08 -28.09 6.98
CA THR A 130 -15.62 -28.16 6.96
C THR A 130 -14.98 -26.91 7.55
N ASN A 131 -14.34 -27.05 8.72
CA ASN A 131 -13.57 -25.96 9.32
C ASN A 131 -12.29 -25.62 8.52
N ASP A 132 -11.77 -26.56 7.73
CA ASP A 132 -10.55 -26.39 6.93
C ASP A 132 -10.82 -26.06 5.45
N ALA A 133 -12.03 -25.57 5.12
CA ALA A 133 -12.31 -25.16 3.75
C ALA A 133 -11.43 -23.97 3.37
N TYR A 134 -10.67 -24.13 2.29
CA TYR A 134 -9.94 -23.03 1.67
C TYR A 134 -10.88 -22.28 0.74
N ILE A 135 -11.19 -21.03 1.09
CA ILE A 135 -12.11 -20.15 0.37
C ILE A 135 -11.42 -18.85 -0.01
N PRO A 136 -10.61 -18.83 -1.08
CA PRO A 136 -10.08 -17.59 -1.62
C PRO A 136 -11.19 -16.63 -2.05
N LEU A 137 -11.07 -15.37 -1.60
CA LEU A 137 -12.05 -14.31 -1.85
C LEU A 137 -11.41 -13.00 -2.34
N TYR A 138 -10.09 -12.97 -2.49
CA TYR A 138 -9.36 -11.78 -2.93
C TYR A 138 -9.83 -11.30 -4.31
N ASP A 139 -9.67 -10.01 -4.58
CA ASP A 139 -10.18 -9.34 -5.78
C ASP A 139 -11.72 -9.48 -5.94
N ASN A 140 -12.44 -9.28 -4.83
CA ASN A 140 -13.88 -9.01 -4.79
C ASN A 140 -14.17 -7.73 -4.00
N PRO A 141 -15.19 -6.93 -4.39
CA PRO A 141 -15.59 -5.70 -3.69
C PRO A 141 -16.43 -6.00 -2.42
N LEU A 142 -15.93 -6.85 -1.53
CA LEU A 142 -16.68 -7.36 -0.37
C LEU A 142 -16.90 -6.30 0.72
N THR A 143 -18.17 -6.02 0.99
CA THR A 143 -18.65 -5.12 2.07
C THR A 143 -19.22 -5.88 3.27
N SER A 144 -19.66 -7.13 3.08
CA SER A 144 -20.21 -7.97 4.16
C SER A 144 -19.95 -9.46 3.89
N PRO A 145 -18.99 -10.10 4.58
CA PRO A 145 -18.03 -9.50 5.50
C PRO A 145 -17.08 -8.53 4.78
N PRO A 146 -16.45 -7.59 5.48
CA PRO A 146 -15.34 -6.84 4.91
C PRO A 146 -14.23 -7.76 4.39
N SER A 147 -13.53 -7.34 3.34
CA SER A 147 -12.42 -8.09 2.74
C SER A 147 -11.37 -8.52 3.77
N GLU A 148 -11.07 -7.70 4.77
CA GLU A 148 -10.11 -8.02 5.84
C GLU A 148 -10.54 -9.21 6.71
N ILE A 149 -11.84 -9.35 6.96
CA ILE A 149 -12.40 -10.51 7.66
C ILE A 149 -12.43 -11.71 6.72
N ALA A 150 -12.77 -11.50 5.45
CA ALA A 150 -12.81 -12.56 4.45
C ALA A 150 -11.44 -13.23 4.23
N GLU A 151 -10.37 -12.43 4.16
CA GLU A 151 -8.99 -12.90 3.97
C GLU A 151 -8.46 -13.73 5.13
N GLN A 152 -8.97 -13.52 6.35
CA GLN A 152 -8.63 -14.33 7.52
C GLN A 152 -9.25 -15.73 7.50
N GLY A 153 -10.16 -15.98 6.55
CA GLY A 153 -10.74 -17.29 6.30
C GLY A 153 -12.04 -17.55 7.04
N LEU A 154 -12.53 -18.78 6.88
CA LEU A 154 -13.91 -19.15 7.19
C LEU A 154 -14.29 -18.97 8.68
N GLN A 155 -13.36 -19.15 9.61
CA GLN A 155 -13.63 -18.94 11.04
C GLN A 155 -13.94 -17.48 11.36
N ALA A 156 -13.19 -16.53 10.78
CA ALA A 156 -13.44 -15.10 10.97
C ALA A 156 -14.79 -14.69 10.36
N ILE A 157 -15.10 -15.19 9.15
CA ILE A 157 -16.39 -14.99 8.49
C ILE A 157 -17.56 -15.47 9.37
N ARG A 158 -17.45 -16.67 9.96
CA ARG A 158 -18.47 -17.20 10.89
C ARG A 158 -18.72 -16.30 12.07
N GLN A 159 -17.65 -15.85 12.71
CA GLN A 159 -17.72 -15.03 13.91
C GLN A 159 -18.35 -13.68 13.61
N TYR A 160 -17.95 -13.06 12.49
CA TYR A 160 -18.54 -11.82 12.01
C TYR A 160 -20.05 -11.96 11.85
N PHE A 161 -20.54 -12.95 11.09
CA PHE A 161 -21.98 -13.15 10.91
C PHE A 161 -22.70 -13.52 12.21
N THR A 162 -22.08 -14.30 13.09
CA THR A 162 -22.64 -14.62 14.42
C THR A 162 -22.82 -13.35 15.26
N SER A 163 -21.87 -12.42 15.21
CA SER A 163 -21.94 -11.16 15.96
C SER A 163 -22.98 -10.20 15.39
N LEU A 164 -23.21 -10.19 14.08
CA LEU A 164 -24.27 -9.41 13.43
C LEU A 164 -25.68 -9.87 13.82
N GLN A 165 -25.89 -11.16 14.07
CA GLN A 165 -27.21 -11.70 14.46
C GLN A 165 -27.72 -11.13 15.79
N GLN A 166 -26.85 -10.62 16.66
CA GLN A 166 -27.25 -9.99 17.93
C GLN A 166 -27.74 -8.56 17.72
N GLU A 167 -26.95 -7.77 17.00
CA GLU A 167 -27.22 -6.36 16.73
C GLU A 167 -26.40 -5.94 15.50
N GLU A 168 -27.09 -5.41 14.48
CA GLU A 168 -26.48 -4.96 13.22
C GLU A 168 -26.86 -3.51 12.97
N GLN A 169 -25.86 -2.66 12.76
CA GLN A 169 -26.07 -1.27 12.36
C GLN A 169 -25.12 -0.90 11.21
N PRO A 170 -25.57 -0.10 10.23
CA PRO A 170 -24.68 0.47 9.22
C PRO A 170 -23.77 1.51 9.88
N LEU A 171 -22.52 1.60 9.42
CA LEU A 171 -21.55 2.52 10.00
C LEU A 171 -21.96 3.98 9.86
N ASN A 172 -22.50 4.36 8.69
CA ASN A 172 -22.94 5.73 8.38
C ASN A 172 -21.92 6.80 8.80
N GLN A 173 -20.63 6.49 8.64
CA GLN A 173 -19.54 7.38 8.96
C GLN A 173 -18.44 7.27 7.92
N VAL A 174 -17.85 8.41 7.58
CA VAL A 174 -16.82 8.51 6.54
C VAL A 174 -15.79 9.58 6.89
N LYS A 175 -14.55 9.34 6.47
CA LYS A 175 -13.43 10.26 6.62
C LYS A 175 -13.27 11.09 5.35
N LEU A 176 -13.28 12.41 5.50
CA LEU A 176 -13.06 13.39 4.43
C LEU A 176 -11.72 14.08 4.66
N LEU A 177 -10.76 13.96 3.73
CA LEU A 177 -9.44 14.55 3.85
C LEU A 177 -9.29 15.74 2.89
N LEU A 178 -8.99 16.92 3.42
CA LEU A 178 -8.61 18.08 2.63
C LEU A 178 -7.10 18.15 2.47
N ILE A 179 -6.65 18.14 1.21
CA ILE A 179 -5.24 18.14 0.84
C ILE A 179 -4.99 19.29 -0.12
N GLY A 180 -3.78 19.85 -0.09
CA GLY A 180 -3.38 20.97 -0.94
C GLY A 180 -2.34 21.83 -0.25
N GLU A 181 -1.78 22.77 -1.00
CA GLU A 181 -0.75 23.69 -0.52
C GLU A 181 -1.21 24.54 0.68
N GLY A 182 -0.22 25.10 1.38
CA GLY A 182 -0.42 26.11 2.41
C GLY A 182 -1.24 27.27 1.89
N ALA A 183 -2.24 27.70 2.65
CA ALA A 183 -3.11 28.81 2.30
C ALA A 183 -3.91 28.65 0.98
N ALA A 184 -4.06 27.43 0.43
CA ALA A 184 -4.99 27.16 -0.68
C ALA A 184 -6.47 27.43 -0.33
N GLY A 185 -6.77 27.60 0.97
CA GLY A 185 -8.10 27.92 1.49
C GLY A 185 -8.90 26.70 1.94
N LYS A 186 -8.23 25.64 2.40
CA LYS A 186 -8.85 24.42 2.95
C LYS A 186 -9.74 24.74 4.15
N THR A 187 -9.21 25.42 5.16
CA THR A 187 -9.93 25.85 6.36
C THR A 187 -11.13 26.74 6.01
N SER A 188 -10.93 27.71 5.11
CA SER A 188 -12.00 28.57 4.62
C SER A 188 -13.10 27.79 3.88
N LEU A 189 -12.72 26.77 3.09
CA LEU A 189 -13.66 25.88 2.42
C LEU A 189 -14.48 25.06 3.43
N VAL A 190 -13.83 24.54 4.48
CA VAL A 190 -14.53 23.85 5.58
C VAL A 190 -15.52 24.78 6.26
N LYS A 191 -15.12 26.01 6.63
CA LYS A 191 -16.02 27.02 7.21
C LYS A 191 -17.25 27.26 6.34
N GLN A 192 -17.05 27.43 5.03
CA GLN A 192 -18.14 27.61 4.07
C GLN A 192 -19.10 26.40 4.00
N LEU A 193 -18.60 25.17 4.15
CA LEU A 193 -19.46 23.97 4.24
C LEU A 193 -20.36 23.98 5.49
N PHE A 194 -19.87 24.54 6.61
CA PHE A 194 -20.64 24.73 7.84
C PHE A 194 -21.52 26.00 7.84
N GLY A 195 -21.44 26.84 6.78
CA GLY A 195 -22.15 28.12 6.72
C GLY A 195 -21.55 29.21 7.63
N GLU A 196 -20.28 29.05 8.02
CA GLU A 196 -19.52 30.07 8.76
C GLU A 196 -19.00 31.17 7.81
N ASP A 197 -18.83 32.38 8.35
CA ASP A 197 -18.34 33.53 7.59
C ASP A 197 -16.88 33.34 7.14
N PHE A 198 -16.55 33.91 5.97
CA PHE A 198 -15.19 33.94 5.45
C PHE A 198 -14.32 34.91 6.25
N ASP A 199 -13.11 34.47 6.60
CA ASP A 199 -12.10 35.30 7.25
C ASP A 199 -10.89 35.49 6.33
N ALA A 200 -10.63 36.74 5.94
CA ALA A 200 -9.51 37.10 5.07
C ALA A 200 -8.15 37.06 5.78
N HIS A 201 -8.13 37.01 7.11
CA HIS A 201 -6.92 36.98 7.94
C HIS A 201 -6.76 35.64 8.68
N GLU A 202 -7.36 34.58 8.14
CA GLU A 202 -7.28 33.24 8.71
C GLU A 202 -5.82 32.74 8.78
N ASP A 203 -5.38 32.43 10.01
CA ASP A 203 -4.07 31.83 10.26
C ASP A 203 -3.97 30.43 9.61
N THR A 204 -2.76 30.04 9.24
CA THR A 204 -2.53 28.69 8.69
C THR A 204 -2.75 27.62 9.77
N THR A 205 -3.58 26.62 9.49
CA THR A 205 -3.75 25.44 10.36
C THR A 205 -2.40 24.80 10.70
N HIS A 206 -2.16 24.62 12.00
CA HIS A 206 -1.04 23.86 12.52
C HIS A 206 -1.45 22.38 12.65
N GLY A 207 -0.56 21.44 12.29
CA GLY A 207 -0.85 20.02 12.37
C GLY A 207 -2.10 19.59 11.59
N ILE A 208 -3.13 19.12 12.31
CA ILE A 208 -4.41 18.68 11.76
C ILE A 208 -5.56 19.26 12.58
N SER A 209 -6.59 19.78 11.90
CA SER A 209 -7.88 20.07 12.51
C SER A 209 -8.92 19.03 12.09
N ILE A 210 -9.60 18.42 13.07
CA ILE A 210 -10.70 17.47 12.82
C ILE A 210 -12.02 18.12 13.23
N ARG A 211 -12.95 18.25 12.28
CA ARG A 211 -14.32 18.73 12.53
C ARG A 211 -15.34 17.65 12.18
N ASN A 212 -16.30 17.43 13.08
CA ASN A 212 -17.38 16.46 12.87
C ASN A 212 -18.59 17.15 12.24
N TRP A 213 -18.96 16.72 11.04
CA TRP A 213 -20.14 17.21 10.32
C TRP A 213 -21.23 16.15 10.33
N LYS A 214 -22.41 16.50 10.84
CA LYS A 214 -23.61 15.65 10.75
C LYS A 214 -24.43 16.11 9.56
N VAL A 215 -24.57 15.24 8.57
CA VAL A 215 -25.40 15.47 7.39
C VAL A 215 -26.76 14.84 7.63
N GLU A 216 -27.77 15.69 7.76
CA GLU A 216 -29.18 15.30 7.87
C GLU A 216 -29.81 15.36 6.47
N GLU A 217 -29.73 14.27 5.70
CA GLU A 217 -30.41 14.16 4.41
C GLU A 217 -31.38 12.97 4.44
N ASN A 218 -32.69 13.27 4.36
CA ASN A 218 -33.84 12.39 4.04
C ASN A 218 -33.77 10.88 4.37
N GLY A 219 -33.19 10.48 5.51
CA GLY A 219 -33.15 9.11 5.99
C GLY A 219 -33.19 9.03 7.52
N ASP A 220 -33.55 7.86 8.05
CA ASP A 220 -33.74 7.64 9.50
C ASP A 220 -32.43 7.72 10.32
N THR A 221 -31.26 7.75 9.69
CA THR A 221 -29.95 7.85 10.36
C THR A 221 -29.03 8.87 9.69
N PRO A 222 -28.50 9.87 10.43
CA PRO A 222 -27.65 10.91 9.87
C PRO A 222 -26.25 10.38 9.54
N LEU A 223 -25.69 10.82 8.42
CA LEU A 223 -24.31 10.52 8.02
C LEU A 223 -23.35 11.39 8.84
N ARG A 224 -22.36 10.77 9.49
CA ARG A 224 -21.28 11.46 10.20
C ARG A 224 -20.04 11.58 9.30
N VAL A 225 -19.57 12.79 9.06
CA VAL A 225 -18.37 13.05 8.26
C VAL A 225 -17.30 13.61 9.18
N ASN A 226 -16.18 12.90 9.29
CA ASN A 226 -14.99 13.38 9.99
C ASN A 226 -14.15 14.15 8.98
N ILE A 227 -14.13 15.48 9.06
CA ILE A 227 -13.40 16.35 8.14
C ILE A 227 -12.01 16.62 8.72
N TRP A 228 -11.00 16.16 8.01
CA TRP A 228 -9.58 16.31 8.32
C TRP A 228 -8.99 17.43 7.46
N ASP A 229 -8.68 18.56 8.08
CA ASP A 229 -7.97 19.69 7.47
C ASP A 229 -6.49 19.65 7.84
N PHE A 230 -5.64 19.29 6.89
CA PHE A 230 -4.20 19.22 7.07
C PHE A 230 -3.54 20.60 6.96
N GLY A 231 -2.68 20.95 7.90
CA GLY A 231 -1.84 22.14 7.81
C GLY A 231 -0.96 22.11 6.56
N GLY A 232 -1.03 23.16 5.73
CA GLY A 232 -0.39 23.15 4.41
C GLY A 232 1.10 23.53 4.39
N GLN A 233 1.91 23.04 5.32
CA GLN A 233 3.36 23.23 5.24
C GLN A 233 4.00 22.03 4.52
N GLU A 234 4.81 22.29 3.49
CA GLU A 234 5.56 21.28 2.69
C GLU A 234 6.37 20.29 3.55
N ILE A 235 6.66 20.67 4.80
CA ILE A 235 7.40 19.85 5.75
C ILE A 235 6.59 18.60 6.18
N MET A 236 5.26 18.62 6.01
CA MET A 236 4.31 17.63 6.53
C MET A 236 3.99 16.46 5.59
N HIS A 237 4.58 16.39 4.39
CA HIS A 237 4.31 15.28 3.46
C HIS A 237 4.67 13.90 4.07
N ALA A 238 5.63 13.87 4.99
CA ALA A 238 6.04 12.66 5.68
C ALA A 238 5.21 12.39 6.96
N THR A 239 4.31 13.29 7.37
CA THR A 239 3.34 13.02 8.45
C THR A 239 1.96 12.66 7.89
N HIS A 240 1.61 13.11 6.68
CA HIS A 240 0.35 12.71 6.04
C HIS A 240 0.28 11.19 5.83
N GLN A 241 1.40 10.52 5.56
CA GLN A 241 1.46 9.06 5.44
C GLN A 241 0.90 8.29 6.66
N PHE A 242 0.86 8.92 7.85
CA PHE A 242 0.28 8.30 9.04
C PHE A 242 -1.26 8.22 8.99
N PHE A 243 -1.91 9.07 8.19
CA PHE A 243 -3.36 9.30 8.25
C PHE A 243 -4.05 9.24 6.89
N LEU A 244 -3.32 9.16 5.79
CA LEU A 244 -3.89 8.81 4.50
C LEU A 244 -4.26 7.33 4.54
N SER A 245 -5.52 7.03 4.26
CA SER A 245 -6.06 5.68 4.33
C SER A 245 -7.00 5.44 3.15
N ARG A 246 -7.26 4.16 2.87
CA ARG A 246 -8.30 3.75 1.92
C ARG A 246 -9.69 4.10 2.49
N ARG A 247 -10.75 3.86 1.70
CA ARG A 247 -12.16 4.05 2.12
C ARG A 247 -12.48 5.48 2.61
N SER A 248 -11.74 6.46 2.10
CA SER A 248 -11.91 7.87 2.44
C SER A 248 -12.38 8.65 1.22
N LEU A 249 -12.82 9.89 1.41
CA LEU A 249 -13.00 10.84 0.30
C LEU A 249 -11.94 11.92 0.40
N TYR A 250 -11.31 12.24 -0.72
CA TYR A 250 -10.28 13.27 -0.80
C TYR A 250 -10.80 14.53 -1.49
N VAL A 251 -10.48 15.68 -0.93
CA VAL A 251 -10.73 16.99 -1.55
C VAL A 251 -9.38 17.67 -1.75
N LEU A 252 -8.95 17.76 -3.01
CA LEU A 252 -7.74 18.48 -3.40
C LEU A 252 -8.09 19.95 -3.62
N VAL A 253 -7.64 20.83 -2.73
CA VAL A 253 -7.86 22.29 -2.81
C VAL A 253 -6.64 22.96 -3.42
N LEU A 254 -6.88 23.70 -4.50
CA LEU A 254 -5.86 24.37 -5.30
C LEU A 254 -6.11 25.89 -5.39
N ASP A 255 -5.04 26.68 -5.34
CA ASP A 255 -5.01 28.13 -5.54
C ASP A 255 -4.21 28.51 -6.80
N GLY A 256 -4.89 29.17 -7.75
CA GLY A 256 -4.30 29.59 -9.02
C GLY A 256 -3.26 30.69 -8.96
N ARG A 257 -2.92 31.21 -7.78
CA ARG A 257 -1.85 32.22 -7.59
C ARG A 257 -0.47 31.61 -7.36
N ARG A 258 -0.39 30.31 -7.10
CA ARG A 258 0.86 29.59 -6.83
C ARG A 258 1.18 28.65 -7.98
N ASP A 259 2.45 28.31 -8.15
CA ASP A 259 2.88 27.25 -9.08
C ASP A 259 2.52 25.88 -8.48
N GLU A 260 1.22 25.62 -8.38
CA GLU A 260 0.72 24.40 -7.75
C GLU A 260 0.82 23.23 -8.72
N ARG A 261 1.26 22.10 -8.17
CA ARG A 261 1.43 20.86 -8.92
C ARG A 261 0.27 19.92 -8.56
N PRO A 262 -0.90 20.00 -9.23
CA PRO A 262 -2.04 19.14 -8.91
C PRO A 262 -1.69 17.65 -9.01
N GLU A 263 -0.85 17.28 -9.98
CA GLU A 263 -0.40 15.90 -10.17
C GLU A 263 0.43 15.36 -9.01
N TYR A 264 1.16 16.23 -8.28
CA TYR A 264 1.90 15.82 -7.09
C TYR A 264 0.95 15.32 -6.00
N TRP A 265 -0.10 16.09 -5.70
CA TRP A 265 -1.09 15.73 -4.70
C TRP A 265 -1.96 14.54 -5.12
N LEU A 266 -2.39 14.51 -6.39
CA LEU A 266 -3.18 13.40 -6.93
C LEU A 266 -2.45 12.06 -6.83
N ARG A 267 -1.14 12.07 -7.05
CA ARG A 267 -0.31 10.86 -6.86
C ARG A 267 -0.10 10.49 -5.42
N HIS A 268 0.09 11.48 -4.56
CA HIS A 268 0.17 11.22 -3.13
C HIS A 268 -1.13 10.58 -2.63
N ILE A 269 -2.28 11.04 -3.11
CA ILE A 269 -3.58 10.41 -2.84
C ILE A 269 -3.63 9.00 -3.44
N GLU A 270 -3.21 8.78 -4.69
CA GLU A 270 -3.21 7.45 -5.31
C GLU A 270 -2.31 6.46 -4.54
N SER A 271 -1.13 6.91 -4.07
CA SER A 271 -0.16 6.05 -3.38
C SER A 271 -0.60 5.59 -1.98
N PHE A 272 -1.42 6.38 -1.27
CA PHE A 272 -1.82 6.06 0.11
C PHE A 272 -3.34 5.88 0.30
N GLY A 273 -4.14 6.58 -0.50
CA GLY A 273 -5.60 6.49 -0.52
C GLY A 273 -6.14 5.39 -1.44
N GLY A 274 -5.31 4.79 -2.29
CA GLY A 274 -5.73 3.79 -3.27
C GLY A 274 -6.77 4.35 -4.25
N ASP A 275 -7.88 3.63 -4.42
CA ASP A 275 -8.97 4.00 -5.33
C ASP A 275 -10.02 4.94 -4.70
N SER A 276 -9.69 5.58 -3.58
CA SER A 276 -10.58 6.52 -2.88
C SER A 276 -10.98 7.70 -3.79
N PRO A 277 -12.26 8.11 -3.83
CA PRO A 277 -12.74 9.18 -4.70
C PRO A 277 -12.08 10.53 -4.37
N VAL A 278 -11.79 11.30 -5.42
CA VAL A 278 -11.15 12.63 -5.32
C VAL A 278 -12.00 13.71 -5.96
N LEU A 279 -12.27 14.79 -5.23
CA LEU A 279 -12.85 16.03 -5.76
C LEU A 279 -11.77 17.10 -5.82
N VAL A 280 -11.62 17.74 -6.98
CA VAL A 280 -10.62 18.80 -7.18
C VAL A 280 -11.32 20.16 -7.09
N VAL A 281 -10.90 21.00 -6.16
CA VAL A 281 -11.47 22.33 -5.91
C VAL A 281 -10.43 23.38 -6.31
N LEU A 282 -10.72 24.13 -7.38
CA LEU A 282 -9.96 25.29 -7.81
C LEU A 282 -10.53 26.52 -7.09
N ASN A 283 -9.96 26.86 -5.94
CA ASN A 283 -10.42 27.93 -5.07
C ASN A 283 -9.89 29.32 -5.51
N LYS A 284 -10.35 30.37 -4.84
CA LYS A 284 -9.95 31.78 -5.03
C LYS A 284 -10.19 32.32 -6.45
N GLN A 285 -11.26 31.86 -7.09
CA GLN A 285 -11.68 32.30 -8.43
C GLN A 285 -12.14 33.77 -8.50
N ASP A 286 -12.46 34.38 -7.36
CA ASP A 286 -12.65 35.83 -7.23
C ASP A 286 -11.38 36.60 -7.62
N SER A 287 -10.23 35.98 -7.37
CA SER A 287 -8.93 36.62 -7.37
C SER A 287 -8.09 36.27 -8.60
N ASN A 288 -8.30 35.07 -9.17
CA ASN A 288 -7.78 34.64 -10.46
C ASN A 288 -8.87 33.88 -11.26
N PRO A 289 -9.81 34.59 -11.92
CA PRO A 289 -10.91 33.96 -12.66
C PRO A 289 -10.47 33.14 -13.88
N SER A 290 -9.23 33.34 -14.34
CA SER A 290 -8.64 32.59 -15.46
C SER A 290 -7.98 31.28 -15.04
N PHE A 291 -7.94 30.97 -13.73
CA PHE A 291 -7.31 29.74 -13.27
C PHE A 291 -8.11 28.51 -13.72
N GLN A 292 -7.50 27.74 -14.60
CA GLN A 292 -8.04 26.52 -15.19
C GLN A 292 -6.99 25.42 -15.20
N LEU A 293 -7.46 24.18 -15.19
CA LEU A 293 -6.65 22.99 -15.40
C LEU A 293 -7.10 22.29 -16.68
N ASN A 294 -6.27 21.37 -17.17
CA ASN A 294 -6.67 20.46 -18.23
C ASN A 294 -7.47 19.29 -17.62
N ASP A 295 -8.73 19.56 -17.28
CA ASP A 295 -9.61 18.59 -16.61
C ASP A 295 -9.67 17.22 -17.32
N PRO A 296 -9.89 17.14 -18.65
CA PRO A 296 -9.98 15.85 -19.34
C PRO A 296 -8.68 15.05 -19.27
N PHE A 297 -7.52 15.72 -19.35
CA PHE A 297 -6.22 15.06 -19.22
C PHE A 297 -6.02 14.48 -17.82
N LEU A 298 -6.31 15.28 -16.79
CA LEU A 298 -6.15 14.84 -15.40
C LEU A 298 -7.14 13.71 -15.06
N GLN A 299 -8.39 13.79 -15.51
CA GLN A 299 -9.37 12.73 -15.26
C GLN A 299 -9.04 11.42 -15.99
N ALA A 300 -8.51 11.50 -17.21
CA ALA A 300 -8.05 10.30 -17.93
C ALA A 300 -6.81 9.66 -17.28
N LYS A 301 -5.92 10.48 -16.71
CA LYS A 301 -4.71 10.02 -16.03
C LYS A 301 -4.95 9.53 -14.60
N TYR A 302 -5.92 10.12 -13.90
CA TYR A 302 -6.28 9.81 -12.52
C TYR A 302 -7.79 9.49 -12.43
N PRO A 303 -8.19 8.24 -12.69
CA PRO A 303 -9.60 7.83 -12.75
C PRO A 303 -10.39 8.00 -11.44
N ALA A 304 -9.68 8.12 -10.30
CA ALA A 304 -10.28 8.39 -9.01
C ALA A 304 -10.92 9.80 -8.91
N ILE A 305 -10.60 10.72 -9.84
CA ILE A 305 -11.19 12.07 -9.88
C ILE A 305 -12.66 11.98 -10.30
N ARG A 306 -13.54 12.46 -9.43
CA ARG A 306 -15.00 12.48 -9.61
C ARG A 306 -15.53 13.82 -10.13
N GLY A 307 -14.78 14.91 -9.95
CA GLY A 307 -15.17 16.21 -10.49
C GLY A 307 -14.19 17.34 -10.19
N PHE A 308 -14.37 18.44 -10.90
CA PHE A 308 -13.60 19.67 -10.75
C PHE A 308 -14.53 20.85 -10.47
N PHE A 309 -14.30 21.55 -9.37
CA PHE A 309 -15.18 22.60 -8.87
C PHE A 309 -14.42 23.92 -8.79
N ARG A 310 -14.97 24.97 -9.40
CA ARG A 310 -14.39 26.32 -9.35
C ARG A 310 -15.08 27.09 -8.25
N THR A 311 -14.36 27.42 -7.19
CA THR A 311 -14.95 28.05 -6.00
C THR A 311 -14.26 29.36 -5.65
N SER A 312 -14.99 30.20 -4.93
CA SER A 312 -14.37 31.24 -4.10
C SER A 312 -15.06 31.25 -2.75
N CYS A 313 -14.28 31.00 -1.69
CA CYS A 313 -14.77 31.15 -0.32
C CYS A 313 -15.06 32.62 0.04
N ALA A 314 -14.50 33.59 -0.70
CA ALA A 314 -14.68 35.02 -0.40
C ALA A 314 -16.05 35.55 -0.82
N ASP A 315 -16.57 35.10 -1.97
CA ASP A 315 -17.88 35.53 -2.49
C ASP A 315 -18.92 34.40 -2.59
N GLY A 316 -18.56 33.19 -2.19
CA GLY A 316 -19.45 32.03 -2.13
C GLY A 316 -19.74 31.34 -3.47
N ARG A 317 -19.17 31.81 -4.59
CA ARG A 317 -19.43 31.19 -5.91
C ARG A 317 -18.96 29.73 -5.92
N GLY A 318 -19.72 28.87 -6.58
CA GLY A 318 -19.40 27.44 -6.76
C GLY A 318 -19.47 26.59 -5.49
N ILE A 319 -19.60 27.17 -4.30
CA ILE A 319 -19.66 26.42 -3.03
C ILE A 319 -20.90 25.52 -2.97
N ALA A 320 -22.06 26.00 -3.43
CA ALA A 320 -23.29 25.20 -3.44
C ALA A 320 -23.21 23.99 -4.38
N GLU A 321 -22.62 24.17 -5.57
CA GLU A 321 -22.38 23.10 -6.54
C GLU A 321 -21.39 22.08 -5.98
N PHE A 322 -20.26 22.54 -5.44
CA PHE A 322 -19.28 21.69 -4.77
C PHE A 322 -19.91 20.90 -3.63
N ARG A 323 -20.70 21.55 -2.76
CA ARG A 323 -21.37 20.90 -1.64
C ARG A 323 -22.32 19.80 -2.12
N SER A 324 -23.09 20.04 -3.18
CA SER A 324 -23.99 19.02 -3.74
C SER A 324 -23.22 17.80 -4.26
N ALA A 325 -22.11 18.02 -4.96
CA ALA A 325 -21.28 16.92 -5.46
C ALA A 325 -20.56 16.18 -4.34
N LEU A 326 -20.06 16.91 -3.32
CA LEU A 326 -19.46 16.33 -2.13
C LEU A 326 -20.44 15.39 -1.42
N LEU A 327 -21.68 15.82 -1.19
CA LEU A 327 -22.70 14.97 -0.55
C LEU A 327 -23.03 13.73 -1.39
N HIS A 328 -23.14 13.88 -2.71
CA HIS A 328 -23.39 12.77 -3.63
C HIS A 328 -22.29 11.70 -3.60
N GLU A 329 -21.02 12.13 -3.57
CA GLU A 329 -19.87 11.23 -3.53
C GLU A 329 -19.65 10.63 -2.15
N LEU A 330 -19.88 11.40 -1.08
CA LEU A 330 -19.85 10.88 0.28
C LEU A 330 -20.79 9.68 0.42
N ALA A 331 -22.03 9.78 -0.09
CA ALA A 331 -23.01 8.70 -0.04
C ALA A 331 -22.61 7.40 -0.78
N GLN A 332 -21.62 7.47 -1.68
CA GLN A 332 -21.14 6.34 -2.47
C GLN A 332 -19.89 5.69 -1.90
N VAL A 333 -19.28 6.27 -0.86
CA VAL A 333 -18.09 5.70 -0.24
C VAL A 333 -18.45 4.35 0.38
N GLU A 334 -17.74 3.30 -0.04
CA GLU A 334 -17.95 1.90 0.32
C GLU A 334 -18.15 1.70 1.84
N MET A 335 -17.38 2.45 2.64
CA MET A 335 -17.37 2.38 4.10
C MET A 335 -18.75 2.58 4.75
N ILE A 336 -19.61 3.40 4.15
CA ILE A 336 -20.93 3.75 4.72
C ILE A 336 -21.84 2.52 4.79
N GLY A 337 -21.76 1.65 3.79
CA GLY A 337 -22.60 0.46 3.67
C GLY A 337 -22.12 -0.70 4.54
N ILE A 338 -20.93 -0.62 5.12
CA ILE A 338 -20.36 -1.67 5.95
C ILE A 338 -21.20 -1.83 7.22
N ARG A 339 -21.58 -3.07 7.49
CA ARG A 339 -22.39 -3.46 8.63
C ARG A 339 -21.50 -3.85 9.79
N TRP A 340 -21.67 -3.19 10.92
CA TRP A 340 -20.93 -3.48 12.14
C TRP A 340 -21.82 -4.15 13.17
N PRO A 341 -21.28 -5.12 13.92
CA PRO A 341 -21.91 -5.62 15.13
C PRO A 341 -22.04 -4.50 16.17
N GLY A 342 -23.10 -4.52 16.97
CA GLY A 342 -23.28 -3.55 18.06
C GLY A 342 -22.10 -3.50 19.06
N SER A 343 -21.36 -4.60 19.21
CA SER A 343 -20.14 -4.65 20.03
C SER A 343 -19.03 -3.73 19.52
N TRP A 344 -18.89 -3.60 18.20
CA TRP A 344 -17.87 -2.74 17.59
C TRP A 344 -18.19 -1.26 17.81
N PHE A 345 -19.47 -0.88 17.71
CA PHE A 345 -19.92 0.49 18.04
C PHE A 345 -19.66 0.83 19.51
N ARG A 346 -19.93 -0.09 20.45
CA ARG A 346 -19.63 0.13 21.88
C ARG A 346 -18.15 0.40 22.13
N VAL A 347 -17.25 -0.33 21.46
CA VAL A 347 -15.80 -0.07 21.58
C VAL A 347 -15.43 1.28 20.96
N LYS A 348 -15.94 1.58 19.77
CA LYS A 348 -15.71 2.86 19.09
C LYS A 348 -16.13 4.05 19.94
N GLU A 349 -17.37 4.04 20.46
CA GLU A 349 -17.89 5.13 21.28
C GLU A 349 -17.07 5.33 22.55
N ARG A 350 -16.62 4.24 23.18
CA ARG A 350 -15.73 4.32 24.34
C ARG A 350 -14.38 4.95 23.98
N ILE A 351 -13.80 4.60 22.84
CA ILE A 351 -12.53 5.16 22.36
C ILE A 351 -12.68 6.66 22.04
N GLU A 352 -13.76 7.06 21.37
CA GLU A 352 -14.04 8.48 21.05
C GLU A 352 -14.28 9.34 22.29
N GLN A 353 -14.72 8.73 23.41
CA GLN A 353 -15.00 9.39 24.69
C GLN A 353 -13.82 9.34 25.67
N LEU A 354 -12.66 8.82 25.27
CA LEU A 354 -11.49 8.78 26.15
C LEU A 354 -10.98 10.19 26.46
N ASP A 355 -10.84 10.50 27.76
CA ASP A 355 -10.22 11.75 28.24
C ASP A 355 -8.68 11.75 28.11
N ARG A 356 -8.10 10.67 27.59
CA ARG A 356 -6.65 10.48 27.45
C ARG A 356 -6.27 10.17 26.01
N PRO A 357 -5.07 10.59 25.56
CA PRO A 357 -4.68 10.52 24.16
C PRO A 357 -4.24 9.13 23.68
N TYR A 358 -4.11 8.14 24.56
CA TYR A 358 -3.72 6.78 24.17
C TYR A 358 -4.17 5.72 25.19
N ILE A 359 -4.24 4.47 24.73
CA ILE A 359 -4.42 3.28 25.56
C ILE A 359 -3.48 2.15 25.12
N SER A 360 -3.15 1.27 26.06
CA SER A 360 -2.36 0.07 25.81
C SER A 360 -3.16 -1.01 25.08
N SER A 361 -2.46 -2.00 24.55
CA SER A 361 -3.04 -3.19 23.92
C SER A 361 -3.84 -4.04 24.91
N GLU A 362 -3.42 -4.08 26.19
CA GLU A 362 -4.15 -4.76 27.26
C GLU A 362 -5.47 -4.03 27.54
N GLU A 363 -5.43 -2.71 27.73
CA GLU A 363 -6.64 -1.91 27.94
C GLU A 363 -7.58 -1.96 26.73
N TYR A 364 -7.06 -1.95 25.50
CA TYR A 364 -7.88 -2.13 24.29
C TYR A 364 -8.51 -3.52 24.25
N SER A 365 -7.76 -4.56 24.59
CA SER A 365 -8.27 -5.93 24.68
C SER A 365 -9.36 -6.06 25.75
N ASP A 366 -9.21 -5.38 26.89
CA ASP A 366 -10.21 -5.34 27.96
C ASP A 366 -11.48 -4.62 27.50
N LEU A 367 -11.36 -3.46 26.85
CA LEU A 367 -12.49 -2.74 26.26
C LEU A 367 -13.24 -3.61 25.24
N CYS A 368 -12.51 -4.35 24.42
CA CYS A 368 -13.06 -5.32 23.46
C CYS A 368 -13.77 -6.47 24.18
N ALA A 369 -13.15 -7.07 25.18
CA ALA A 369 -13.71 -8.18 25.94
C ALA A 369 -15.01 -7.77 26.68
N GLU A 370 -15.02 -6.59 27.30
CA GLU A 370 -16.20 -6.01 27.95
C GLU A 370 -17.35 -5.75 26.97
N ALA A 371 -17.04 -5.41 25.71
CA ALA A 371 -18.03 -5.21 24.66
C ALA A 371 -18.54 -6.52 24.03
N GLY A 372 -17.92 -7.66 24.38
CA GLY A 372 -18.25 -9.01 23.88
C GLY A 372 -17.37 -9.49 22.72
N ILE A 373 -16.20 -8.88 22.49
CA ILE A 373 -15.25 -9.23 21.42
C ILE A 373 -14.10 -10.04 22.02
N SER A 374 -14.24 -11.37 22.00
CA SER A 374 -13.25 -12.30 22.58
C SER A 374 -12.11 -12.68 21.63
N GLU A 375 -12.34 -12.61 20.32
CA GLU A 375 -11.45 -13.17 19.30
C GLU A 375 -10.35 -12.18 18.88
N PRO A 376 -9.06 -12.55 18.89
CA PRO A 376 -7.96 -11.66 18.52
C PRO A 376 -8.12 -11.06 17.12
N GLN A 377 -8.54 -11.86 16.15
CA GLN A 377 -8.70 -11.46 14.76
C GLN A 377 -9.74 -10.33 14.59
N SER A 378 -10.88 -10.45 15.29
CA SER A 378 -11.91 -9.41 15.26
C SER A 378 -11.44 -8.10 15.89
N ARG A 379 -10.55 -8.17 16.90
CA ARG A 379 -9.96 -6.98 17.54
C ARG A 379 -8.97 -6.27 16.61
N GLU A 380 -8.18 -7.04 15.86
CA GLU A 380 -7.24 -6.52 14.85
C GLU A 380 -8.01 -5.80 13.74
N VAL A 381 -9.02 -6.46 13.15
CA VAL A 381 -9.81 -5.81 12.10
C VAL A 381 -10.53 -4.57 12.62
N LEU A 382 -11.10 -4.62 13.84
CA LEU A 382 -11.76 -3.45 14.43
C LEU A 382 -10.78 -2.27 14.59
N VAL A 383 -9.55 -2.49 15.04
CA VAL A 383 -8.61 -1.38 15.22
C VAL A 383 -8.18 -0.77 13.88
N ASP A 384 -8.05 -1.57 12.83
CA ASP A 384 -7.78 -1.08 11.48
C ASP A 384 -8.97 -0.26 10.93
N PHE A 385 -10.19 -0.70 11.20
CA PHE A 385 -11.39 0.07 10.87
C PHE A 385 -11.47 1.40 11.61
N LEU A 386 -11.10 1.43 12.90
CA LEU A 386 -11.03 2.66 13.67
C LEU A 386 -9.95 3.61 13.11
N HIS A 387 -8.86 3.05 12.58
CA HIS A 387 -7.83 3.78 11.85
C HIS A 387 -8.34 4.42 10.56
N ASP A 388 -9.02 3.64 9.73
CA ASP A 388 -9.61 4.11 8.47
C ASP A 388 -10.66 5.21 8.71
N LEU A 389 -11.45 5.11 9.78
CA LEU A 389 -12.41 6.16 10.19
C LEU A 389 -11.75 7.43 10.71
N GLY A 390 -10.47 7.34 11.07
CA GLY A 390 -9.78 8.38 11.82
C GLY A 390 -10.32 8.55 13.25
N ALA A 391 -11.03 7.55 13.79
CA ALA A 391 -11.49 7.55 15.18
C ALA A 391 -10.31 7.32 16.14
N ALA A 392 -9.31 6.56 15.70
CA ALA A 392 -8.04 6.38 16.39
C ALA A 392 -6.92 6.09 15.40
N VAL A 393 -5.69 6.00 15.85
CA VAL A 393 -4.54 5.57 15.05
C VAL A 393 -3.83 4.40 15.71
N HIS A 394 -3.46 3.42 14.91
CA HIS A 394 -2.77 2.21 15.34
C HIS A 394 -1.69 1.84 14.33
N PHE A 395 -0.56 1.30 14.82
CA PHE A 395 0.58 0.91 14.01
C PHE A 395 0.92 -0.56 14.27
N ARG A 396 0.47 -1.47 13.37
CA ARG A 396 0.58 -2.94 13.51
C ARG A 396 1.99 -3.43 13.92
N ASP A 397 3.04 -2.88 13.31
CA ASP A 397 4.44 -3.33 13.53
C ASP A 397 5.20 -2.51 14.58
N PHE A 398 4.57 -2.01 15.65
CA PHE A 398 5.25 -1.15 16.63
C PHE A 398 5.37 -1.80 18.01
N VAL A 399 6.60 -1.84 18.54
CA VAL A 399 7.03 -2.71 19.66
C VAL A 399 6.61 -2.21 21.05
N LEU A 400 5.73 -1.22 21.15
CA LEU A 400 5.28 -0.70 22.44
C LEU A 400 3.81 -1.02 22.67
N LYS A 401 3.53 -2.22 23.20
CA LYS A 401 2.21 -2.66 23.68
C LYS A 401 1.52 -1.64 24.59
N ALA A 402 2.27 -0.75 25.23
CA ALA A 402 1.77 0.30 26.12
C ALA A 402 1.00 1.42 25.40
N MET A 403 1.18 1.61 24.09
CA MET A 403 0.56 2.69 23.30
C MET A 403 0.09 2.14 21.95
N HIS A 404 -1.05 1.47 21.97
CA HIS A 404 -1.61 0.71 20.85
C HIS A 404 -2.63 1.52 20.06
N VAL A 405 -3.58 2.15 20.76
CA VAL A 405 -4.61 2.99 20.14
C VAL A 405 -4.36 4.44 20.57
N LEU A 406 -4.23 5.33 19.60
CA LEU A 406 -3.76 6.71 19.78
C LEU A 406 -4.79 7.71 19.27
N ASP A 407 -4.89 8.86 19.93
CA ASP A 407 -5.56 10.05 19.41
C ASP A 407 -4.70 10.62 18.25
N PRO A 408 -5.25 10.71 17.03
CA PRO A 408 -4.50 11.21 15.88
C PRO A 408 -3.95 12.62 16.07
N VAL A 409 -4.75 13.52 16.67
CA VAL A 409 -4.37 14.92 16.85
C VAL A 409 -3.18 15.03 17.80
N TRP A 410 -3.19 14.22 18.86
CA TRP A 410 -2.10 14.20 19.83
C TRP A 410 -0.76 13.77 19.20
N VAL A 411 -0.78 12.76 18.33
CA VAL A 411 0.41 12.28 17.62
C VAL A 411 0.92 13.34 16.63
N THR A 412 0.02 13.93 15.82
CA THR A 412 0.43 14.92 14.83
C THR A 412 0.99 16.18 15.43
N GLU A 413 0.36 16.68 16.49
CA GLU A 413 0.82 17.90 17.15
C GLU A 413 2.19 17.70 17.78
N ALA A 414 2.49 16.50 18.28
CA ALA A 414 3.82 16.20 18.82
C ALA A 414 4.90 16.27 17.74
N VAL A 415 4.69 15.55 16.63
CA VAL A 415 5.65 15.52 15.52
C VAL A 415 5.78 16.91 14.88
N TYR A 416 4.68 17.65 14.75
CA TYR A 416 4.66 19.02 14.26
C TYR A 416 5.51 19.95 15.12
N LYS A 417 5.32 19.93 16.44
CA LYS A 417 6.07 20.76 17.39
C LYS A 417 7.56 20.44 17.34
N ILE A 418 7.93 19.17 17.21
CA ILE A 418 9.34 18.76 17.10
C ILE A 418 9.96 19.31 15.82
N ILE A 419 9.33 19.10 14.67
CA ILE A 419 9.93 19.46 13.38
C ILE A 419 10.00 20.98 13.21
N ASN A 420 9.06 21.74 13.78
CA ASN A 420 9.02 23.20 13.67
C ASN A 420 9.62 23.94 14.87
N ALA A 421 10.25 23.23 15.81
CA ALA A 421 10.95 23.88 16.92
C ALA A 421 12.15 24.69 16.42
N GLU A 422 12.20 25.99 16.76
CA GLU A 422 13.28 26.90 16.37
C GLU A 422 14.65 26.35 16.77
N GLU A 423 14.78 25.79 17.97
CA GLU A 423 16.02 25.19 18.47
C GLU A 423 16.52 24.01 17.60
N VAL A 424 15.62 23.23 17.02
CA VAL A 424 15.97 22.10 16.14
C VAL A 424 16.38 22.61 14.76
N ALA A 425 15.70 23.63 14.25
CA ALA A 425 16.05 24.28 13.00
C ALA A 425 17.44 24.96 13.07
N ASP A 426 17.70 25.70 14.15
CA ASP A 426 18.99 26.35 14.41
C ASP A 426 20.13 25.34 14.58
N ALA A 427 19.83 24.20 15.21
CA ALA A 427 20.74 23.06 15.33
C ALA A 427 20.83 22.18 14.07
N ARG A 428 20.36 22.68 12.91
CA ARG A 428 20.42 22.03 11.59
C ARG A 428 19.80 20.62 11.59
N GLY A 429 18.68 20.47 12.28
CA GLY A 429 17.94 19.23 12.41
C GLY A 429 18.35 18.33 13.58
N THR A 430 19.32 18.74 14.41
CA THR A 430 19.73 17.97 15.59
C THR A 430 18.79 18.26 16.76
N LEU A 431 18.09 17.24 17.23
CA LEU A 431 17.21 17.31 18.38
C LEU A 431 17.85 16.61 19.58
N GLY A 432 18.14 17.35 20.65
CA GLY A 432 18.62 16.78 21.91
C GLY A 432 17.46 16.23 22.73
N LEU A 433 17.61 15.03 23.30
CA LEU A 433 16.54 14.41 24.08
C LEU A 433 16.13 15.24 25.30
N ASN A 434 17.07 15.99 25.89
CA ASN A 434 16.82 16.85 27.04
C ASN A 434 15.94 18.07 26.72
N SER A 435 15.82 18.47 25.45
CA SER A 435 15.00 19.62 25.06
C SER A 435 13.54 19.25 24.77
N LEU A 436 13.24 17.96 24.66
CA LEU A 436 11.88 17.45 24.43
C LEU A 436 10.87 17.90 25.49
N GLY A 437 11.27 18.00 26.75
CA GLY A 437 10.38 18.52 27.81
C GLY A 437 9.96 19.98 27.58
N THR A 438 10.76 20.76 26.85
CA THR A 438 10.46 22.15 26.49
C THR A 438 9.60 22.23 25.23
N ILE A 439 9.93 21.44 24.20
CA ILE A 439 9.16 21.36 22.95
C ILE A 439 7.77 20.77 23.18
N LEU A 440 7.71 19.69 23.97
CA LEU A 440 6.52 18.89 24.26
C LEU A 440 6.18 18.99 25.75
N PRO A 441 5.66 20.14 26.21
CA PRO A 441 5.38 20.36 27.61
C PRO A 441 4.26 19.46 28.11
N TYR A 442 4.36 19.05 29.38
CA TYR A 442 3.30 18.36 30.08
C TYR A 442 2.48 19.33 30.93
N ARG A 443 1.16 19.32 30.75
CA ARG A 443 0.18 20.11 31.50
C ARG A 443 -1.00 19.22 31.83
N LYS A 444 -1.22 18.97 33.12
CA LYS A 444 -2.13 17.93 33.62
C LYS A 444 -3.58 18.07 33.16
N ASP A 445 -4.02 19.29 32.86
CA ASP A 445 -5.40 19.60 32.48
C ASP A 445 -5.56 19.92 30.98
N GLU A 446 -4.50 19.73 30.18
CA GLU A 446 -4.55 19.96 28.73
C GLU A 446 -4.51 18.63 27.96
N LYS A 447 -5.48 18.46 27.04
CA LYS A 447 -5.57 17.29 26.15
C LYS A 447 -4.33 17.15 25.25
N LEU A 448 -3.74 18.27 24.85
CA LEU A 448 -2.49 18.33 24.06
C LEU A 448 -1.29 18.53 24.99
N SER A 449 -0.98 17.48 25.76
CA SER A 449 0.18 17.45 26.63
C SER A 449 0.93 16.13 26.52
N TRP A 450 2.24 16.16 26.73
CA TRP A 450 3.11 15.00 26.50
C TRP A 450 3.97 14.74 27.74
N PRO A 451 3.55 13.81 28.62
CA PRO A 451 4.39 13.38 29.75
C PRO A 451 5.75 12.88 29.27
N GLU A 452 6.80 13.02 30.08
CA GLU A 452 8.16 12.57 29.73
C GLU A 452 8.22 11.08 29.36
N SER A 453 7.37 10.26 29.98
CA SER A 453 7.25 8.82 29.65
C SER A 453 6.80 8.55 28.21
N THR A 454 6.24 9.55 27.53
CA THR A 454 5.73 9.45 26.14
C THR A 454 6.74 9.91 25.10
N HIS A 455 7.79 10.64 25.49
CA HIS A 455 8.75 11.21 24.53
C HIS A 455 9.48 10.14 23.73
N VAL A 456 9.90 9.05 24.40
CA VAL A 456 10.54 7.91 23.74
C VAL A 456 9.63 7.30 22.68
N PHE A 457 8.34 7.15 22.98
CA PHE A 457 7.37 6.62 22.02
C PHE A 457 7.30 7.48 20.75
N ILE A 458 7.22 8.81 20.90
CA ILE A 458 7.12 9.74 19.76
C ILE A 458 8.38 9.67 18.89
N LEU A 459 9.56 9.57 19.51
CA LEU A 459 10.81 9.43 18.77
C LEU A 459 10.92 8.10 18.04
N GLU A 460 10.57 7.00 18.69
CA GLU A 460 10.56 5.69 18.05
C GLU A 460 9.54 5.65 16.90
N LEU A 461 8.41 6.35 17.04
CA LEU A 461 7.46 6.55 15.95
C LEU A 461 8.09 7.33 14.80
N MET A 462 8.76 8.46 15.07
CA MET A 462 9.47 9.22 14.04
C MET A 462 10.57 8.39 13.34
N LYS A 463 11.31 7.55 14.07
CA LYS A 463 12.31 6.64 13.50
C LYS A 463 11.67 5.58 12.61
N LYS A 464 10.59 4.94 13.07
CA LYS A 464 9.84 3.92 12.30
C LYS A 464 9.38 4.47 10.96
N PHE A 465 8.91 5.71 10.94
CA PHE A 465 8.43 6.38 9.73
C PHE A 465 9.55 7.08 8.96
N GLU A 466 10.79 6.75 9.30
CA GLU A 466 11.99 7.19 8.60
C GLU A 466 12.10 8.74 8.53
N LEU A 467 11.61 9.40 9.58
CA LEU A 467 11.66 10.86 9.75
C LEU A 467 12.92 11.33 10.48
N CYS A 468 13.56 10.45 11.24
CA CYS A 468 14.80 10.76 11.95
C CYS A 468 15.62 9.48 12.23
N TRP A 469 16.89 9.65 12.63
CA TRP A 469 17.72 8.56 13.16
C TRP A 469 18.45 8.99 14.44
N GLY A 470 18.95 8.01 15.20
CA GLY A 470 19.66 8.26 16.46
C GLY A 470 21.08 8.80 16.26
N LEU A 471 21.47 9.79 17.07
CA LEU A 471 22.84 10.29 17.20
C LEU A 471 23.35 9.96 18.62
N GLY A 472 23.87 8.74 18.78
CA GLY A 472 24.19 8.20 20.10
C GLY A 472 22.93 8.03 20.96
N GLU A 473 23.08 8.13 22.29
CA GLU A 473 21.98 7.91 23.23
C GLU A 473 21.18 9.17 23.57
N GLN A 474 21.65 10.36 23.18
CA GLN A 474 21.17 11.64 23.72
C GLN A 474 20.63 12.61 22.67
N ALA A 475 20.60 12.22 21.39
CA ALA A 475 20.07 13.05 20.32
C ALA A 475 19.53 12.23 19.14
N VAL A 476 18.72 12.87 18.29
CA VAL A 476 18.31 12.37 16.98
C VAL A 476 18.55 13.43 15.91
N LEU A 477 18.70 13.02 14.65
CA LEU A 477 18.81 13.93 13.51
C LEU A 477 17.59 13.82 12.60
N ILE A 478 17.03 14.97 12.23
CA ILE A 478 15.91 15.10 11.28
C ILE A 478 16.47 15.53 9.92
N PRO A 479 16.60 14.63 8.92
CA PRO A 479 17.25 14.90 7.63
C PRO A 479 16.61 16.05 6.85
N GLN A 480 15.30 16.23 6.99
CA GLN A 480 14.57 17.26 6.25
C GLN A 480 15.00 18.68 6.65
N LEU A 481 15.54 18.85 7.85
CA LEU A 481 16.05 20.12 8.37
C LEU A 481 17.55 20.32 8.10
N LEU A 482 18.20 19.38 7.40
CA LEU A 482 19.58 19.54 6.98
C LEU A 482 19.74 20.76 6.06
N PRO A 483 20.96 21.35 6.00
CA PRO A 483 21.27 22.41 5.06
C PRO A 483 20.96 22.00 3.62
N VAL A 484 20.54 22.98 2.81
CA VAL A 484 20.32 22.78 1.37
C VAL A 484 21.65 22.82 0.61
N ALA A 485 22.61 23.62 1.09
CA ALA A 485 23.90 23.79 0.44
C ALA A 485 24.75 22.51 0.49
N GLU A 486 25.24 22.10 -0.67
CA GLU A 486 26.20 21.00 -0.80
C GLU A 486 27.54 21.38 -0.14
N PRO A 487 28.08 20.56 0.77
CA PRO A 487 29.39 20.80 1.37
C PRO A 487 30.52 20.53 0.37
N ALA A 488 31.69 21.13 0.58
CA ALA A 488 32.87 20.84 -0.24
C ALA A 488 33.46 19.46 0.12
N PHE A 489 33.65 18.61 -0.88
CA PHE A 489 34.35 17.32 -0.76
C PHE A 489 35.05 16.95 -2.08
N SER A 490 35.94 15.96 -2.03
CA SER A 490 36.64 15.40 -3.19
C SER A 490 36.15 13.98 -3.46
N PHE A 491 35.83 13.66 -4.72
CA PHE A 491 35.46 12.32 -5.17
C PHE A 491 35.94 12.08 -6.60
N ASP A 492 36.47 10.89 -6.88
CA ASP A 492 36.99 10.54 -8.22
C ASP A 492 35.86 10.03 -9.13
N TYR A 493 35.15 10.96 -9.75
CA TYR A 493 34.07 10.63 -10.70
C TYR A 493 34.58 9.92 -11.97
N ALA A 494 35.85 10.08 -12.34
CA ALA A 494 36.38 9.53 -13.58
C ALA A 494 36.52 8.00 -13.53
N ASN A 495 36.82 7.45 -12.35
CA ASN A 495 36.93 6.00 -12.13
C ASN A 495 35.73 5.40 -11.38
N ALA A 496 34.68 6.19 -11.17
CA ALA A 496 33.47 5.74 -10.50
C ALA A 496 32.52 5.01 -11.47
N LEU A 497 31.72 4.09 -10.92
CA LEU A 497 30.54 3.57 -11.59
C LEU A 497 29.36 4.47 -11.29
N GLY A 498 28.62 4.85 -12.32
CA GLY A 498 27.41 5.67 -12.20
C GLY A 498 26.15 4.85 -12.40
N PHE A 499 25.06 5.26 -11.74
CA PHE A 499 23.72 4.76 -11.98
C PHE A 499 22.71 5.89 -11.73
N VAL A 500 21.60 5.90 -12.46
CA VAL A 500 20.60 6.97 -12.36
C VAL A 500 19.22 6.35 -12.26
N LEU A 501 18.47 6.77 -11.24
CA LEU A 501 17.05 6.53 -11.12
C LEU A 501 16.30 7.73 -11.66
N HIS A 502 15.56 7.56 -12.75
CA HIS A 502 14.73 8.61 -13.34
C HIS A 502 13.27 8.35 -13.00
N TYR A 503 12.68 9.27 -12.25
CA TYR A 503 11.28 9.24 -11.87
C TYR A 503 10.48 9.89 -12.99
N GLN A 504 9.77 9.08 -13.77
CA GLN A 504 9.14 9.52 -15.03
C GLN A 504 8.12 10.62 -14.81
N ASP A 505 7.54 10.64 -13.61
CA ASP A 505 6.45 11.50 -13.25
C ASP A 505 6.86 12.58 -12.24
N PHE A 506 7.27 12.18 -11.03
CA PHE A 506 7.80 13.08 -10.00
C PHE A 506 8.74 12.33 -9.06
N LEU A 507 9.70 13.03 -8.47
CA LEU A 507 10.55 12.50 -7.40
C LEU A 507 9.95 12.90 -6.04
N PRO A 508 9.40 11.96 -5.23
CA PRO A 508 8.83 12.31 -3.94
C PRO A 508 9.86 12.96 -3.01
N PRO A 509 9.51 14.05 -2.30
CA PRO A 509 10.45 14.77 -1.43
C PRO A 509 10.92 13.94 -0.25
N SER A 510 10.19 12.89 0.13
CA SER A 510 10.56 11.98 1.22
C SER A 510 11.58 10.91 0.83
N VAL A 511 11.82 10.62 -0.46
CA VAL A 511 12.73 9.54 -0.88
C VAL A 511 14.16 9.78 -0.37
N MET A 512 14.70 10.99 -0.56
CA MET A 512 16.07 11.28 -0.14
C MET A 512 16.22 11.33 1.40
N PRO A 513 15.34 12.01 2.17
CA PRO A 513 15.35 11.91 3.63
C PRO A 513 15.30 10.47 4.16
N ARG A 514 14.39 9.65 3.63
CA ARG A 514 14.26 8.24 4.01
C ARG A 514 15.53 7.44 3.70
N PHE A 515 16.14 7.69 2.55
CA PHE A 515 17.43 7.09 2.19
C PHE A 515 18.54 7.47 3.17
N LEU A 516 18.61 8.75 3.57
CA LEU A 516 19.56 9.21 4.59
C LEU A 516 19.34 8.49 5.92
N VAL A 517 18.09 8.36 6.38
CA VAL A 517 17.77 7.60 7.61
C VAL A 517 18.24 6.16 7.49
N LYS A 518 17.95 5.47 6.38
CA LYS A 518 18.34 4.08 6.21
C LYS A 518 19.85 3.88 6.12
N ARG A 519 20.60 4.82 5.55
CA ARG A 519 22.04 4.71 5.26
C ARG A 519 22.92 5.57 6.17
N HIS A 520 22.38 6.04 7.29
CA HIS A 520 23.09 6.95 8.20
C HIS A 520 24.41 6.36 8.74
N GLY A 521 24.49 5.04 8.95
CA GLY A 521 25.68 4.36 9.45
C GLY A 521 26.89 4.44 8.52
N GLN A 522 26.68 4.62 7.21
CA GLN A 522 27.75 4.74 6.22
C GLN A 522 28.07 6.21 5.88
N ILE A 523 27.42 7.20 6.50
CA ILE A 523 27.65 8.61 6.15
C ILE A 523 29.05 9.04 6.57
N ARG A 524 29.82 9.53 5.59
CA ARG A 524 31.11 10.16 5.86
C ARG A 524 30.87 11.44 6.65
N LYS A 525 31.55 11.56 7.80
CA LYS A 525 31.26 12.58 8.82
C LYS A 525 31.13 14.00 8.24
N GLY A 526 29.95 14.59 8.41
CA GLY A 526 29.66 15.98 8.00
C GLY A 526 29.36 16.16 6.50
N LEU A 527 29.32 15.09 5.70
CA LEU A 527 29.07 15.14 4.26
C LEU A 527 27.66 14.65 3.91
N CYS A 528 26.65 15.23 4.55
CA CYS A 528 25.24 15.03 4.20
C CYS A 528 24.51 16.37 4.18
N TRP A 529 23.58 16.50 3.24
CA TRP A 529 22.73 17.68 3.05
C TRP A 529 21.37 17.21 2.54
N ARG A 530 20.42 18.14 2.41
CA ARG A 530 19.01 17.79 2.14
C ARG A 530 18.79 16.97 0.87
N THR A 531 19.63 17.19 -0.15
CA THR A 531 19.51 16.55 -1.47
C THR A 531 20.67 15.62 -1.80
N GLY A 532 21.52 15.26 -0.84
CA GLY A 532 22.64 14.38 -1.14
C GLY A 532 23.51 13.98 0.03
N VAL A 533 24.39 13.01 -0.23
CA VAL A 533 25.25 12.40 0.79
C VAL A 533 26.49 11.78 0.18
N VAL A 534 27.58 11.82 0.95
CA VAL A 534 28.78 11.01 0.71
C VAL A 534 28.81 9.87 1.72
N LEU A 535 28.89 8.64 1.20
CA LEU A 535 28.93 7.41 1.97
C LEU A 535 30.32 6.79 1.86
N GLU A 536 30.79 6.19 2.94
CA GLU A 536 32.05 5.44 2.99
C GLU A 536 31.81 4.06 3.60
N ASP A 537 32.37 3.04 2.98
CA ASP A 537 32.62 1.77 3.63
C ASP A 537 34.09 1.72 4.05
N LYS A 538 34.30 1.90 5.36
CA LYS A 538 35.64 2.04 5.95
C LYS A 538 36.49 0.78 5.81
N GLU A 539 35.87 -0.40 5.79
CA GLU A 539 36.60 -1.65 5.72
C GLU A 539 37.18 -1.90 4.32
N SER A 540 36.41 -1.61 3.27
CA SER A 540 36.87 -1.79 1.89
C SER A 540 37.55 -0.57 1.29
N GLY A 541 37.45 0.60 1.94
CA GLY A 541 37.91 1.88 1.38
C GLY A 541 37.10 2.31 0.15
N THR A 542 35.86 1.84 0.03
CA THR A 542 34.94 2.19 -1.06
C THR A 542 34.13 3.41 -0.66
N GLU A 543 33.99 4.38 -1.57
CA GLU A 543 33.19 5.58 -1.35
C GLU A 543 32.05 5.66 -2.35
N ALA A 544 30.96 6.31 -1.96
CA ALA A 544 29.85 6.58 -2.86
C ALA A 544 29.27 7.98 -2.65
N VAL A 545 28.69 8.54 -3.70
CA VAL A 545 28.00 9.82 -3.70
C VAL A 545 26.59 9.58 -4.23
N VAL A 546 25.59 10.05 -3.49
CA VAL A 546 24.19 9.99 -3.92
C VAL A 546 23.63 11.41 -3.93
N LYS A 547 23.01 11.82 -5.04
CA LYS A 547 22.43 13.17 -5.22
C LYS A 547 21.05 13.10 -5.84
N ALA A 548 20.11 13.84 -5.27
CA ALA A 548 18.77 14.05 -5.78
C ALA A 548 18.69 15.39 -6.52
N ASP A 549 18.14 15.34 -7.73
CA ASP A 549 17.77 16.49 -8.55
C ASP A 549 16.25 16.44 -8.76
N HIS A 550 15.55 17.30 -8.01
CA HIS A 550 14.09 17.35 -8.05
C HIS A 550 13.54 17.97 -9.34
N GLU A 551 14.30 18.84 -10.01
CA GLU A 551 13.89 19.45 -11.28
C GLU A 551 14.01 18.43 -12.41
N ALA A 552 15.14 17.73 -12.50
CA ALA A 552 15.34 16.66 -13.46
C ALA A 552 14.59 15.36 -13.09
N ARG A 553 14.03 15.30 -11.87
CA ARG A 553 13.36 14.11 -11.29
C ARG A 553 14.29 12.89 -11.30
N ARG A 554 15.54 13.09 -10.90
CA ARG A 554 16.59 12.06 -10.96
C ARG A 554 17.28 11.91 -9.62
N ILE A 555 17.61 10.68 -9.26
CA ILE A 555 18.61 10.39 -8.23
C ILE A 555 19.81 9.76 -8.91
N TYR A 556 20.97 10.38 -8.73
CA TYR A 556 22.24 9.91 -9.25
C TYR A 556 23.01 9.19 -8.15
N LEU A 557 23.60 8.06 -8.50
CA LEU A 557 24.48 7.28 -7.64
C LEU A 557 25.83 7.14 -8.33
N TRP A 558 26.90 7.37 -7.57
CA TRP A 558 28.26 7.07 -7.99
C TRP A 558 28.96 6.27 -6.92
N ALA A 559 29.75 5.27 -7.31
CA ALA A 559 30.60 4.51 -6.39
C ALA A 559 32.01 4.36 -6.95
N GLY A 560 33.02 4.60 -6.10
CA GLY A 560 34.44 4.51 -6.41
C GLY A 560 35.17 3.62 -5.41
N GLY A 561 36.35 3.13 -5.78
CA GLY A 561 37.16 2.23 -4.93
C GLY A 561 37.02 0.74 -5.25
N PRO A 562 37.59 -0.14 -4.41
CA PRO A 562 37.79 -1.56 -4.72
C PRO A 562 36.51 -2.38 -4.87
N ARG A 563 35.47 -2.09 -4.07
CA ARG A 563 34.17 -2.79 -4.06
C ARG A 563 33.02 -1.91 -4.54
N ARG A 564 33.32 -1.02 -5.50
CA ARG A 564 32.36 -0.05 -6.03
C ARG A 564 31.11 -0.67 -6.66
N LYS A 565 31.23 -1.88 -7.23
CA LYS A 565 30.10 -2.58 -7.86
C LYS A 565 29.09 -3.04 -6.81
N GLU A 566 29.58 -3.76 -5.81
CA GLU A 566 28.79 -4.31 -4.72
C GLU A 566 28.12 -3.19 -3.92
N PHE A 567 28.87 -2.11 -3.65
CA PHE A 567 28.33 -0.97 -2.92
C PHE A 567 27.27 -0.21 -3.73
N LEU A 568 27.49 0.04 -5.03
CA LEU A 568 26.50 0.68 -5.89
C LEU A 568 25.21 -0.14 -5.98
N THR A 569 25.32 -1.46 -6.14
CA THR A 569 24.18 -2.39 -6.13
C THR A 569 23.41 -2.25 -4.82
N PHE A 570 24.09 -2.31 -3.67
CA PHE A 570 23.46 -2.14 -2.37
C PHE A 570 22.69 -0.82 -2.23
N LEU A 571 23.26 0.30 -2.67
CA LEU A 571 22.61 1.61 -2.62
C LEU A 571 21.41 1.70 -3.57
N TRP A 572 21.53 1.17 -4.79
CA TRP A 572 20.43 1.09 -5.74
C TRP A 572 19.25 0.30 -5.18
N PHE A 573 19.48 -0.87 -4.60
CA PHE A 573 18.41 -1.67 -3.96
C PHE A 573 17.79 -0.97 -2.76
N SER A 574 18.58 -0.24 -1.97
CA SER A 574 18.07 0.55 -0.85
C SER A 574 17.06 1.60 -1.32
N LEU A 575 17.33 2.29 -2.44
CA LEU A 575 16.38 3.23 -3.05
C LEU A 575 15.18 2.52 -3.66
N ARG A 576 15.38 1.37 -4.30
CA ARG A 576 14.28 0.58 -4.86
C ARG A 576 13.31 0.13 -3.76
N ALA A 577 13.80 -0.34 -2.61
CA ALA A 577 12.94 -0.70 -1.48
C ALA A 577 12.12 0.49 -0.94
N ILE A 578 12.68 1.71 -0.96
CA ILE A 578 11.92 2.93 -0.62
C ILE A 578 10.86 3.20 -1.69
N ASN A 579 11.21 3.08 -2.97
CA ASN A 579 10.30 3.31 -4.09
C ASN A 579 9.14 2.30 -4.13
N ASP A 580 9.41 1.04 -3.82
CA ASP A 580 8.41 -0.04 -3.74
C ASP A 580 7.35 0.22 -2.65
N SER A 581 7.63 1.10 -1.67
CA SER A 581 6.64 1.51 -0.66
C SER A 581 5.61 2.52 -1.16
N PHE A 582 5.79 3.08 -2.36
CA PHE A 582 4.80 3.95 -3.00
C PHE A 582 3.98 3.15 -4.02
N GLU A 583 2.66 3.15 -3.87
CA GLU A 583 1.78 2.51 -4.86
C GLU A 583 1.92 3.23 -6.21
N LYS A 584 2.19 2.47 -7.29
CA LYS A 584 2.26 2.91 -8.70
C LYS A 584 3.35 3.96 -9.04
N LEU A 585 4.48 3.97 -8.32
CA LEU A 585 5.61 4.86 -8.65
C LEU A 585 6.44 4.34 -9.85
N ASN A 586 6.45 5.09 -10.96
CA ASN A 586 7.19 4.72 -12.17
C ASN A 586 8.64 5.24 -12.14
N VAL A 587 9.58 4.33 -11.89
CA VAL A 587 11.02 4.64 -11.88
C VAL A 587 11.72 3.88 -12.99
N SER A 588 12.47 4.60 -13.82
CA SER A 588 13.35 4.02 -14.82
C SER A 588 14.78 3.97 -14.31
N GLU A 589 15.38 2.79 -14.43
CA GLU A 589 16.75 2.51 -14.05
C GLU A 589 17.66 2.73 -15.25
N LEU A 590 18.60 3.67 -15.13
CA LEU A 590 19.41 4.17 -16.22
C LEU A 590 20.91 4.04 -15.91
N ILE A 591 21.69 3.66 -16.92
CA ILE A 591 23.14 3.56 -16.88
C ILE A 591 23.73 4.74 -17.66
N PRO A 592 24.53 5.62 -17.03
CA PRO A 592 25.24 6.68 -17.73
C PRO A 592 26.39 6.11 -18.58
N MET A 593 26.66 6.74 -19.72
CA MET A 593 27.79 6.34 -20.58
C MET A 593 29.13 6.69 -19.90
N PRO A 594 30.15 5.80 -19.94
CA PRO A 594 31.43 5.99 -19.24
C PRO A 594 32.16 7.31 -19.57
N ASP A 595 32.05 7.77 -20.81
CA ASP A 595 32.72 8.97 -21.33
C ASP A 595 31.78 10.17 -21.52
N GLN A 596 30.46 9.95 -21.47
CA GLN A 596 29.44 11.00 -21.56
C GLN A 596 28.33 10.77 -20.51
N PRO A 597 28.57 11.14 -19.24
CA PRO A 597 27.62 10.83 -18.16
C PRO A 597 26.23 11.43 -18.30
N SER A 598 26.06 12.45 -19.15
CA SER A 598 24.76 13.06 -19.49
C SER A 598 23.91 12.18 -20.40
N VAL A 599 24.53 11.28 -21.17
CA VAL A 599 23.85 10.31 -22.03
C VAL A 599 23.62 9.03 -21.22
N THR A 600 22.40 8.54 -21.20
CA THR A 600 22.00 7.40 -20.37
C THR A 600 21.21 6.38 -21.18
N VAL A 601 21.38 5.09 -20.87
CA VAL A 601 20.60 3.98 -21.44
C VAL A 601 19.77 3.28 -20.38
N ASN A 602 18.60 2.75 -20.75
CA ASN A 602 17.76 2.01 -19.82
C ASN A 602 18.36 0.61 -19.52
N TYR A 603 18.47 0.27 -18.23
CA TYR A 603 19.03 -0.99 -17.76
C TYR A 603 18.26 -2.21 -18.29
N ASN A 604 16.92 -2.17 -18.29
CA ASN A 604 16.08 -3.26 -18.80
C ASN A 604 16.23 -3.46 -20.32
N THR A 605 16.50 -2.37 -21.06
CA THR A 605 16.83 -2.48 -22.48
C THR A 605 18.13 -3.26 -22.68
N MET A 606 19.15 -2.99 -21.88
CA MET A 606 20.42 -3.72 -21.94
C MET A 606 20.26 -5.20 -21.56
N LEU A 607 19.48 -5.52 -20.52
CA LEU A 607 19.13 -6.92 -20.19
C LEU A 607 18.43 -7.62 -21.35
N THR A 608 17.53 -6.91 -22.05
CA THR A 608 16.84 -7.43 -23.23
C THR A 608 17.82 -7.69 -24.38
N TYR A 609 18.82 -6.84 -24.56
CA TYR A 609 19.86 -7.00 -25.58
C TYR A 609 20.69 -8.26 -25.31
N THR A 610 21.12 -8.47 -24.06
CA THR A 610 21.81 -9.71 -23.64
C THR A 610 20.97 -10.95 -23.91
N LYS A 611 19.68 -10.94 -23.54
CA LYS A 611 18.74 -12.06 -23.82
C LYS A 611 18.57 -12.34 -25.31
N LYS A 612 18.72 -11.32 -26.17
CA LYS A 612 18.66 -11.42 -27.63
C LYS A 612 20.02 -11.70 -28.28
N GLY A 613 21.11 -11.80 -27.52
CA GLY A 613 22.46 -12.00 -28.03
C GLY A 613 23.05 -10.76 -28.73
N ILE A 614 22.58 -9.56 -28.39
CA ILE A 614 23.11 -8.29 -28.90
C ILE A 614 24.18 -7.80 -27.91
N ASP A 615 25.45 -7.78 -28.33
CA ASP A 615 26.59 -7.42 -27.48
C ASP A 615 27.03 -5.94 -27.62
N VAL A 616 26.48 -5.19 -28.58
CA VAL A 616 26.86 -3.80 -28.88
C VAL A 616 25.66 -2.86 -28.76
N TYR A 617 25.87 -1.72 -28.10
CA TYR A 617 24.92 -0.62 -28.02
C TYR A 617 25.55 0.66 -28.58
N ILE A 618 24.77 1.42 -29.35
CA ILE A 618 25.14 2.72 -29.90
C ILE A 618 24.10 3.73 -29.42
N PRO A 619 24.46 4.73 -28.61
CA PRO A 619 23.55 5.77 -28.16
C PRO A 619 23.03 6.60 -29.34
N ASP A 620 21.78 7.07 -29.24
CA ASP A 620 21.18 7.92 -30.25
C ASP A 620 22.02 9.20 -30.45
N GLY A 621 22.38 9.49 -31.70
CA GLY A 621 23.21 10.64 -32.05
C GLY A 621 24.72 10.47 -31.81
N SER A 622 25.16 9.25 -31.48
CA SER A 622 26.59 8.89 -31.38
C SER A 622 26.98 7.85 -32.44
N GLU A 623 28.24 7.89 -32.87
CA GLU A 623 28.86 6.82 -33.69
C GLU A 623 29.69 5.85 -32.84
N LYS A 624 29.78 6.09 -31.53
CA LYS A 624 30.60 5.30 -30.62
C LYS A 624 29.86 4.06 -30.15
N GLU A 625 30.51 2.91 -30.33
CA GLU A 625 30.03 1.61 -29.88
C GLU A 625 30.42 1.35 -28.42
N TYR A 626 29.49 0.79 -27.66
CA TYR A 626 29.67 0.38 -26.27
C TYR A 626 29.31 -1.09 -26.13
N SER A 627 30.11 -1.82 -25.33
CA SER A 627 29.80 -3.21 -24.99
C SER A 627 28.63 -3.28 -24.02
N VAL A 628 27.57 -4.01 -24.40
CA VAL A 628 26.39 -4.24 -23.55
C VAL A 628 26.79 -4.92 -22.24
N ARG A 629 27.75 -5.85 -22.28
CA ARG A 629 28.24 -6.56 -21.08
C ARG A 629 29.02 -5.65 -20.13
N GLU A 630 29.76 -4.68 -20.68
CA GLU A 630 30.48 -3.71 -19.85
C GLU A 630 29.52 -2.70 -19.20
N LEU A 631 28.50 -2.26 -19.94
CA LEU A 631 27.44 -1.40 -19.41
C LEU A 631 26.61 -2.12 -18.33
N LEU A 632 26.30 -3.41 -18.54
CA LEU A 632 25.64 -4.27 -17.55
C LEU A 632 26.56 -4.75 -16.43
N GLY A 633 27.81 -4.28 -16.33
CA GLY A 633 28.78 -4.71 -15.32
C GLY A 633 28.40 -4.50 -13.84
N LEU A 634 27.13 -4.17 -13.58
CA LEU A 634 26.37 -4.20 -12.33
C LEU A 634 25.61 -5.54 -12.25
N VAL A 635 26.06 -6.41 -11.35
CA VAL A 635 25.59 -7.78 -11.06
C VAL A 635 24.17 -8.11 -11.55
N GLU A 636 24.03 -9.16 -12.38
CA GLU A 636 22.75 -9.81 -12.70
C GLU A 636 22.30 -10.70 -11.52
N PRO A 637 21.19 -10.44 -10.84
CA PRO A 637 20.55 -11.44 -10.00
C PRO A 637 19.59 -12.28 -10.84
N GLU A 638 19.64 -13.60 -10.68
CA GLU A 638 18.61 -14.50 -11.23
C GLU A 638 17.30 -14.37 -10.41
N GLY A 639 16.51 -13.35 -10.72
CA GLY A 639 15.12 -13.21 -10.27
C GLY A 639 14.88 -12.31 -9.04
N GLU A 640 13.67 -11.74 -8.96
CA GLU A 640 13.26 -10.77 -7.92
C GLU A 640 13.11 -11.41 -6.53
N ASP A 641 12.63 -12.65 -6.44
CA ASP A 641 12.40 -13.34 -5.17
C ASP A 641 13.71 -13.74 -4.46
N GLU A 642 14.72 -14.18 -5.23
CA GLU A 642 16.04 -14.49 -4.68
C GLU A 642 16.74 -13.23 -4.15
N MET A 643 16.55 -12.10 -4.83
CA MET A 643 17.13 -10.81 -4.47
C MET A 643 16.48 -10.22 -3.21
N ARG A 644 15.16 -10.34 -3.05
CA ARG A 644 14.45 -9.94 -1.82
C ARG A 644 14.91 -10.75 -0.61
N GLN A 645 15.09 -12.06 -0.76
CA GLN A 645 15.64 -12.92 0.30
C GLN A 645 17.10 -12.58 0.62
N LEU A 646 17.89 -12.18 -0.38
CA LEU A 646 19.26 -11.73 -0.21
C LEU A 646 19.32 -10.42 0.58
N MET A 647 18.48 -9.45 0.23
CA MET A 647 18.40 -8.15 0.92
C MET A 647 17.97 -8.29 2.37
N HIS A 648 16.96 -9.12 2.66
CA HIS A 648 16.55 -9.38 4.03
C HIS A 648 17.67 -10.05 4.86
N LYS A 649 18.52 -10.86 4.22
CA LYS A 649 19.71 -11.43 4.87
C LYS A 649 20.80 -10.38 5.07
N ILE A 650 21.07 -9.51 4.08
CA ILE A 650 22.05 -8.43 4.20
C ILE A 650 21.64 -7.45 5.31
N GLU A 651 20.37 -7.05 5.36
CA GLU A 651 19.84 -6.16 6.41
C GLU A 651 19.96 -6.80 7.80
N ALA A 652 19.62 -8.09 7.95
CA ALA A 652 19.82 -8.81 9.21
C ALA A 652 21.30 -8.95 9.61
N HIS A 653 22.23 -9.01 8.65
CA HIS A 653 23.67 -9.12 8.93
C HIS A 653 24.36 -7.77 9.13
N LEU A 654 23.76 -6.66 8.67
CA LEU A 654 24.24 -5.29 8.93
C LEU A 654 24.07 -4.88 10.39
N ASP A 655 23.08 -5.46 11.09
CA ASP A 655 22.92 -5.29 12.54
C ASP A 655 23.98 -6.08 13.35
N GLU A 656 24.64 -7.08 12.74
CA GLU A 656 25.65 -7.95 13.38
C GLU A 656 27.10 -7.67 12.93
N LYS A 657 27.33 -6.96 11.81
CA LYS A 657 28.67 -6.67 11.25
C LYS A 657 28.83 -5.19 10.88
N GLU A 658 30.04 -4.65 11.07
CA GLU A 658 30.36 -3.24 10.77
C GLU A 658 30.50 -2.91 9.25
N SER A 659 30.50 -3.90 8.34
CA SER A 659 30.67 -3.67 6.89
C SER A 659 29.53 -4.18 5.99
N ALA A 660 28.96 -3.21 5.27
CA ALA A 660 27.95 -3.44 4.23
C ALA A 660 28.51 -4.22 3.04
N THR A 661 29.80 -4.05 2.70
CA THR A 661 30.38 -4.77 1.57
C THR A 661 30.76 -6.19 1.93
N GLU A 662 31.14 -6.49 3.18
CA GLU A 662 31.36 -7.86 3.63
C GLU A 662 30.06 -8.66 3.76
N ALA A 663 28.99 -8.03 4.24
CA ALA A 663 27.66 -8.64 4.25
C ALA A 663 27.21 -8.98 2.82
N ALA A 664 27.36 -8.05 1.87
CA ALA A 664 27.10 -8.30 0.46
C ALA A 664 27.98 -9.45 -0.09
N VAL A 665 29.30 -9.38 0.10
CA VAL A 665 30.26 -10.37 -0.47
C VAL A 665 30.07 -11.77 0.10
N SER A 666 29.89 -11.93 1.40
CA SER A 666 29.70 -13.26 2.02
C SER A 666 28.46 -14.01 1.50
N LEU A 667 27.44 -13.27 1.08
CA LEU A 667 26.20 -13.81 0.52
C LEU A 667 26.29 -14.02 -1.00
N PHE A 668 27.07 -13.20 -1.72
CA PHE A 668 27.38 -13.43 -3.15
C PHE A 668 28.37 -14.60 -3.36
N GLU A 669 29.29 -14.87 -2.42
CA GLU A 669 30.25 -15.99 -2.48
C GLU A 669 29.64 -17.36 -2.16
N LEU A 670 28.47 -17.43 -1.50
CA LEU A 670 27.78 -18.69 -1.15
C LEU A 670 27.09 -19.40 -2.32
N LYS A 671 27.17 -18.87 -3.56
CA LYS A 671 26.65 -19.53 -4.77
C LYS A 671 27.74 -19.67 -5.85
N PRO A 672 28.46 -20.82 -5.94
CA PRO A 672 29.49 -21.05 -6.96
C PRO A 672 28.91 -21.59 -8.28
N ASN A 673 27.88 -20.96 -8.84
CA ASN A 673 27.38 -21.26 -10.19
C ASN A 673 27.44 -20.02 -11.12
N ILE A 674 28.43 -19.15 -10.90
CA ILE A 674 28.62 -17.89 -11.66
C ILE A 674 29.47 -18.08 -12.94
N ALA A 675 29.74 -19.32 -13.35
CA ALA A 675 30.35 -19.61 -14.64
C ALA A 675 29.69 -20.85 -15.25
N GLY A 676 28.94 -20.66 -16.34
CA GLY A 676 28.08 -21.67 -16.92
C GLY A 676 28.75 -23.03 -17.15
N ILE A 677 28.45 -24.00 -16.28
CA ILE A 677 28.47 -25.45 -16.52
C ILE A 677 27.37 -26.05 -15.63
N GLY A 678 26.36 -26.67 -16.24
CA GLY A 678 25.21 -27.21 -15.54
C GLY A 678 25.56 -28.38 -14.61
N VAL A 679 25.17 -28.28 -13.34
CA VAL A 679 25.05 -29.41 -12.42
C VAL A 679 23.74 -29.28 -11.63
N ASN A 680 22.97 -30.36 -11.61
CA ASN A 680 21.67 -30.45 -10.94
C ASN A 680 21.84 -30.57 -9.41
N LEU A 681 21.46 -29.53 -8.67
CA LEU A 681 21.64 -29.42 -7.21
C LEU A 681 20.83 -30.44 -6.39
N ASN A 682 19.76 -31.03 -6.93
CA ASN A 682 18.97 -32.04 -6.21
C ASN A 682 19.76 -33.33 -5.93
N GLU A 683 20.78 -33.65 -6.74
CA GLU A 683 21.61 -34.85 -6.57
C GLU A 683 22.71 -34.65 -5.49
N LEU A 684 23.10 -33.40 -5.22
CA LEU A 684 24.09 -33.06 -4.19
C LEU A 684 23.45 -32.97 -2.79
N PHE A 685 22.25 -32.40 -2.69
CA PHE A 685 21.49 -32.33 -1.43
C PHE A 685 21.17 -33.73 -0.86
N GLY A 686 20.89 -34.71 -1.74
CA GLY A 686 20.69 -36.10 -1.34
C GLY A 686 21.93 -36.78 -0.73
N ARG A 687 23.15 -36.32 -1.06
CA ARG A 687 24.41 -36.90 -0.53
C ARG A 687 24.86 -36.24 0.78
N ILE A 688 24.49 -34.98 1.02
CA ILE A 688 24.88 -34.23 2.22
C ILE A 688 23.95 -34.57 3.39
N LEU A 689 22.64 -34.65 3.17
CA LEU A 689 21.66 -35.01 4.21
C LEU A 689 21.72 -36.50 4.64
N GLY A 690 22.42 -37.35 3.90
CA GLY A 690 22.61 -38.77 4.22
C GLY A 690 23.77 -39.08 5.18
N ARG A 691 24.60 -38.09 5.58
CA ARG A 691 25.84 -38.35 6.34
C ARG A 691 25.84 -37.99 7.83
N GLU A 692 24.79 -37.36 8.37
CA GLU A 692 24.76 -37.01 9.81
C GLU A 692 24.24 -38.12 10.74
N LYS A 693 23.76 -39.26 10.22
CA LYS A 693 23.48 -40.45 11.05
C LYS A 693 24.61 -41.47 10.98
N ARG A 694 25.80 -41.12 11.48
CA ARG A 694 26.83 -42.06 12.01
C ARG A 694 28.08 -41.29 12.44
N LYS A 695 28.13 -40.91 13.71
CA LYS A 695 29.24 -41.20 14.65
C LYS A 695 28.96 -40.51 15.99
N LYS A 696 28.70 -41.38 16.98
CA LYS A 696 28.76 -41.27 18.44
C LYS A 696 28.41 -39.95 19.11
#